data_AF-A0A916HMA5-F1
#
_entry.id   AF-A0A916HMA5-F1
#
_cell.length_a   1.000
_cell.length_b   1.000
_cell.length_c   1.000
_cell.angle_alpha   90.00
_cell.angle_beta   90.00
_cell.angle_gamma   90.00
#
_symmetry.space_group_name_H-M   'P 1'
#
loop_
_entity.id
_entity.type
_entity.pdbx_description
1 polymer ?
#
loop_
_entity_poly.entity_id
_entity_poly.type
_entity_poly.pdbx_seq_one_letter_code
_entity_poly.pdbx_strand_id
1 'polypeptide(L)'
;MRSGAGRARFSHGRRRRAWLAAWLLTAMACSPAPDPVEIGAPSFGAGSAQFEIVIGADHVPGTLEVRLDGVPVTSSFASLAWGARGSVPVAPGTSATLSASARFLRGANEEVFSASRAFTAPVPAPPLVSSDPAEGASGVPRTAWLRLDFAAAVAEPTRAAFRLDCGSAAEPWSEREISVAGVSAESVVVNPAGELPAGARCGLSWPGEAGLEVLLFETAAAGAPAEIRYDRTDRRALAPWPDDAFLVEDASTPTGLRIDVPSVEAPADVQFIVEMLRPETNRLDGFSPIAHFVVELSDAPDPGSLPATPAESLDPLATVALLDLSSGPGRGQRIPFRCEPRTDTSVVGVVSHSLLVFPSIPLAPHGRYGLVVTRRVLVSPERPFAPSPFLAAALAPLAPGEAEHVTRVRDLVAEVLAVASEVSPPLLADDVALALRISVRSVETIPNDLRAVKEQMLAAPAPAFTVTKVTPETSPTSDVAAIVEGTWQAPDWRSNGFFVRDGAGEPVQQSTRSVGFVLALPKAALEGSVPITMYQHGNPGSAEREVPSQARKTSARSGFAVIGFTDPLNREVAPGETDTVARITAQVFAVFLPLTQYRRLPDYWVQTNAEQIAFLRLISSLGSLDLLPIGAPDGVPDLDPTLPLTYVGISEGANHGPGLLPYAPEIEAAALVVGGRRFTEVMIHQQAATILSQLGGLFQSLSPAEIWTALALFQGIFDVQDEHNHARFIYRDPFPVAGTTKRASVLVTEGLDDSLVPNHATESLAYEIGPIPHLLPIQRTVAFLPTATGPLEANVDPLTTAGFFQFVPTGVAGIPPTPGCAALAPSSGSEGHYCAQSAEEALRQREAFFESALSGVPRIIDPFTE
;
A
#
# COMPACT_ATOMS: atom_id res chain seq x y z
N MET A 1 -11.56 -71.99 -30.91
CA MET A 1 -11.85 -73.22 -30.12
C MET A 1 -12.36 -72.81 -28.75
N ARG A 2 -13.53 -73.36 -28.36
CA ARG A 2 -14.22 -73.35 -27.04
C ARG A 2 -14.69 -71.97 -26.50
N SER A 3 -15.96 -71.55 -26.61
CA SER A 3 -17.23 -72.00 -25.94
C SER A 3 -17.25 -71.72 -24.42
N GLY A 4 -18.22 -71.07 -23.78
CA GLY A 4 -19.58 -70.62 -24.17
C GLY A 4 -20.14 -69.59 -23.17
N ALA A 5 -21.17 -68.83 -23.56
CA ALA A 5 -22.56 -68.87 -23.03
C ALA A 5 -22.77 -67.99 -21.77
N GLY A 6 -23.78 -67.10 -21.65
CA GLY A 6 -24.95 -66.73 -22.47
C GLY A 6 -25.44 -65.32 -22.08
N ARG A 7 -26.03 -64.57 -23.02
CA ARG A 7 -27.47 -64.24 -23.17
C ARG A 7 -28.05 -63.38 -22.01
N ALA A 8 -28.77 -62.26 -22.23
CA ALA A 8 -29.55 -61.83 -23.38
C ALA A 8 -29.72 -60.30 -23.42
N ARG A 9 -29.73 -59.73 -24.63
CA ARG A 9 -30.34 -58.42 -24.96
C ARG A 9 -31.76 -58.68 -25.46
N PHE A 10 -32.71 -57.84 -25.09
CA PHE A 10 -33.84 -57.50 -25.95
C PHE A 10 -34.12 -56.00 -25.89
N SER A 11 -34.22 -55.43 -27.09
CA SER A 11 -34.62 -54.08 -27.44
C SER A 11 -36.10 -53.85 -27.14
N HIS A 12 -36.50 -52.57 -27.02
CA HIS A 12 -37.71 -51.93 -27.57
C HIS A 12 -37.46 -50.42 -27.41
N GLY A 13 -37.64 -49.53 -28.38
CA GLY A 13 -38.69 -49.50 -29.39
C GLY A 13 -39.64 -48.36 -29.04
N ARG A 14 -39.31 -47.15 -29.51
CA ARG A 14 -40.13 -45.93 -29.65
C ARG A 14 -41.58 -45.99 -29.13
N ARG A 15 -41.91 -45.09 -28.21
CA ARG A 15 -43.12 -44.23 -28.29
C ARG A 15 -42.94 -42.98 -27.42
N ARG A 16 -42.47 -41.90 -28.07
CA ARG A 16 -42.68 -40.51 -27.63
C ARG A 16 -44.18 -40.19 -27.75
N ARG A 17 -44.65 -39.29 -26.88
CA ARG A 17 -46.01 -38.72 -26.78
C ARG A 17 -46.99 -39.46 -25.85
N ALA A 18 -46.67 -39.50 -24.56
CA ALA A 18 -47.65 -39.63 -23.47
C ALA A 18 -47.13 -39.19 -22.07
N TRP A 19 -45.95 -38.54 -21.98
CA TRP A 19 -45.24 -38.29 -20.71
C TRP A 19 -45.06 -36.80 -20.37
N LEU A 20 -45.96 -35.93 -20.84
CA LEU A 20 -45.96 -34.50 -20.47
C LEU A 20 -47.15 -34.07 -19.59
N ALA A 21 -48.05 -35.00 -19.23
CA ALA A 21 -49.22 -34.70 -18.39
C ALA A 21 -49.18 -35.34 -16.99
N ALA A 22 -48.17 -36.16 -16.66
CA ALA A 22 -48.07 -36.89 -15.39
C ALA A 22 -47.06 -36.28 -14.39
N TRP A 23 -46.28 -35.27 -14.79
CA TRP A 23 -45.28 -34.62 -13.93
C TRP A 23 -45.74 -33.28 -13.33
N LEU A 24 -46.93 -32.80 -13.69
CA LEU A 24 -47.55 -31.59 -13.10
C LEU A 24 -48.55 -31.92 -11.96
N LEU A 25 -48.64 -33.18 -11.53
CA LEU A 25 -49.58 -33.63 -10.49
C LEU A 25 -48.93 -34.46 -9.35
N THR A 26 -47.60 -34.46 -9.23
CA THR A 26 -46.87 -35.18 -8.15
C THR A 26 -45.89 -34.32 -7.36
N ALA A 27 -45.99 -32.99 -7.44
CA ALA A 27 -45.24 -32.04 -6.59
C ALA A 27 -46.15 -31.26 -5.60
N MET A 28 -47.30 -31.84 -5.23
CA MET A 28 -48.14 -31.36 -4.14
C MET A 28 -48.51 -32.54 -3.24
N ALA A 29 -47.56 -33.05 -2.45
CA ALA A 29 -47.83 -33.81 -1.24
C ALA A 29 -46.53 -34.02 -0.46
N CYS A 30 -46.65 -33.91 0.87
CA CYS A 30 -45.62 -34.06 1.89
C CYS A 30 -44.69 -32.87 2.11
N SER A 31 -45.27 -31.71 2.43
CA SER A 31 -44.74 -31.00 3.60
C SER A 31 -45.05 -31.86 4.83
N PRO A 32 -44.09 -32.12 5.74
CA PRO A 32 -44.42 -32.75 7.02
C PRO A 32 -45.51 -31.92 7.71
N ALA A 33 -46.46 -32.59 8.36
CA ALA A 33 -47.44 -31.89 9.20
C ALA A 33 -46.66 -31.08 10.26
N PRO A 34 -47.01 -29.81 10.51
CA PRO A 34 -46.33 -29.00 11.52
C PRO A 34 -46.38 -29.72 12.88
N ASP A 35 -45.30 -29.59 13.66
CA ASP A 35 -45.24 -30.21 14.98
C ASP A 35 -46.41 -29.72 15.85
N PRO A 36 -47.08 -30.59 16.63
CA PRO A 36 -48.28 -30.20 17.37
C PRO A 36 -48.03 -29.14 18.45
N VAL A 37 -46.79 -29.01 18.93
CA VAL A 37 -46.36 -27.99 19.89
C VAL A 37 -45.05 -27.38 19.38
N GLU A 38 -45.01 -26.06 19.22
CA GLU A 38 -43.81 -25.34 18.80
C GLU A 38 -43.55 -24.17 19.75
N ILE A 39 -42.30 -23.99 20.18
CA ILE A 39 -41.87 -22.86 21.01
C ILE A 39 -41.13 -21.87 20.11
N GLY A 40 -41.71 -20.67 19.94
CA GLY A 40 -41.10 -19.55 19.24
C GLY A 40 -39.83 -19.05 19.92
N ALA A 41 -39.03 -18.26 19.19
CA ALA A 41 -37.86 -17.62 19.77
C ALA A 41 -38.27 -16.60 20.86
N PRO A 42 -37.50 -16.46 21.96
CA PRO A 42 -37.80 -15.46 22.97
C PRO A 42 -37.56 -14.05 22.47
N SER A 43 -38.41 -13.11 22.89
CA SER A 43 -38.07 -11.69 22.93
C SER A 43 -37.73 -11.27 24.36
N PHE A 44 -36.74 -10.39 24.54
CA PHE A 44 -36.26 -10.01 25.87
C PHE A 44 -36.76 -8.61 26.26
N GLY A 45 -37.29 -8.50 27.47
CA GLY A 45 -37.59 -7.23 28.14
C GLY A 45 -36.72 -7.05 29.37
N ALA A 46 -36.90 -5.95 30.09
CA ALA A 46 -36.16 -5.68 31.34
C ALA A 46 -36.36 -6.83 32.37
N GLY A 47 -35.37 -7.71 32.48
CA GLY A 47 -35.36 -8.85 33.42
C GLY A 47 -36.32 -10.00 33.10
N SER A 48 -36.84 -10.11 31.86
CA SER A 48 -37.74 -11.21 31.48
C SER A 48 -37.62 -11.62 30.01
N ALA A 49 -37.98 -12.86 29.71
CA ALA A 49 -38.07 -13.42 28.36
C ALA A 49 -39.52 -13.75 28.04
N GLN A 50 -40.02 -13.21 26.93
CA GLN A 50 -41.36 -13.48 26.42
C GLN A 50 -41.32 -14.55 25.35
N PHE A 51 -42.26 -15.48 25.39
CA PHE A 51 -42.36 -16.58 24.45
C PHE A 51 -43.76 -16.69 23.89
N GLU A 52 -43.81 -17.16 22.65
CA GLU A 52 -45.02 -17.59 21.98
C GLU A 52 -44.94 -19.09 21.74
N ILE A 53 -45.98 -19.82 22.14
CA ILE A 53 -46.08 -21.27 22.00
C ILE A 53 -47.26 -21.52 21.07
N VAL A 54 -46.99 -22.10 19.90
CA VAL A 54 -48.02 -22.49 18.94
C VAL A 54 -48.46 -23.91 19.26
N ILE A 55 -49.77 -24.14 19.29
CA ILE A 55 -50.37 -25.43 19.64
C ILE A 55 -51.40 -25.80 18.57
N GLY A 56 -51.29 -27.01 18.04
CA GLY A 56 -52.21 -27.53 17.03
C GLY A 56 -53.68 -27.54 17.47
N ALA A 57 -54.59 -27.44 16.50
CA ALA A 57 -56.03 -27.31 16.73
C ALA A 57 -56.67 -28.49 17.50
N ASP A 58 -56.07 -29.69 17.44
CA ASP A 58 -56.60 -30.93 18.04
C ASP A 58 -56.13 -31.16 19.49
N HIS A 59 -55.61 -30.13 20.17
CA HIS A 59 -55.18 -30.23 21.56
C HIS A 59 -56.36 -30.31 22.53
N VAL A 60 -56.17 -31.00 23.66
CA VAL A 60 -57.13 -31.05 24.76
C VAL A 60 -57.00 -29.76 25.57
N PRO A 61 -58.04 -28.89 25.63
CA PRO A 61 -57.96 -27.61 26.34
C PRO A 61 -57.57 -27.77 27.81
N GLY A 62 -56.68 -26.90 28.31
CA GLY A 62 -56.23 -26.91 29.70
C GLY A 62 -55.10 -27.91 30.03
N THR A 63 -54.58 -28.63 29.04
CA THR A 63 -53.49 -29.61 29.25
C THR A 63 -52.07 -29.07 28.98
N LEU A 64 -51.95 -27.80 28.59
CA LEU A 64 -50.65 -27.15 28.38
C LEU A 64 -49.91 -27.01 29.71
N GLU A 65 -48.72 -27.60 29.80
CA GLU A 65 -47.77 -27.41 30.89
C GLU A 65 -46.50 -26.75 30.33
N VAL A 66 -46.08 -25.63 30.91
CA VAL A 66 -44.86 -24.91 30.55
C VAL A 66 -43.93 -24.91 31.74
N ARG A 67 -42.65 -25.24 31.51
CA ARG A 67 -41.59 -25.25 32.53
C ARG A 67 -40.37 -24.46 32.07
N LEU A 68 -39.75 -23.72 32.98
CA LEU A 68 -38.45 -23.07 32.80
C LEU A 68 -37.43 -23.80 33.68
N ASP A 69 -36.41 -24.43 33.08
CA ASP A 69 -35.43 -25.28 33.77
C ASP A 69 -36.07 -26.33 34.69
N GLY A 70 -37.19 -26.89 34.23
CA GLY A 70 -37.97 -27.89 34.97
C GLY A 70 -38.93 -27.33 36.03
N VAL A 71 -38.92 -26.01 36.29
CA VAL A 71 -39.84 -25.34 37.23
C VAL A 71 -41.13 -24.95 36.48
N PRO A 72 -42.33 -25.32 36.96
CA PRO A 72 -43.59 -24.93 36.33
C PRO A 72 -43.80 -23.41 36.28
N VAL A 73 -44.06 -22.89 35.08
CA VAL A 73 -44.31 -21.47 34.79
C VAL A 73 -45.57 -21.26 33.94
N THR A 74 -46.42 -22.28 33.80
CA THR A 74 -47.65 -22.23 32.99
C THR A 74 -48.55 -21.02 33.32
N SER A 75 -48.63 -20.63 34.59
CA SER A 75 -49.43 -19.47 35.03
C SER A 75 -48.97 -18.13 34.47
N SER A 76 -47.73 -18.05 33.97
CA SER A 76 -47.17 -16.87 33.33
C SER A 76 -47.53 -16.75 31.85
N PHE A 77 -48.26 -17.74 31.30
CA PHE A 77 -48.68 -17.79 29.90
C PHE A 77 -50.21 -17.62 29.78
N ALA A 78 -50.63 -16.63 29.01
CA ALA A 78 -52.02 -16.43 28.64
C ALA A 78 -52.36 -17.30 27.42
N SER A 79 -53.47 -18.04 27.49
CA SER A 79 -53.96 -18.84 26.36
C SER A 79 -54.46 -17.95 25.22
N LEU A 80 -54.16 -18.36 23.99
CA LEU A 80 -54.59 -17.76 22.74
C LEU A 80 -55.39 -18.79 21.93
N ALA A 81 -56.12 -18.34 20.91
CA ALA A 81 -56.94 -19.24 20.08
C ALA A 81 -56.13 -20.33 19.34
N TRP A 82 -54.81 -20.13 19.22
CA TRP A 82 -53.89 -20.99 18.47
C TRP A 82 -52.66 -21.40 19.31
N GLY A 83 -52.67 -21.15 20.63
CA GLY A 83 -51.48 -21.37 21.45
C GLY A 83 -51.50 -20.69 22.81
N ALA A 84 -50.34 -20.21 23.25
CA ALA A 84 -50.18 -19.40 24.45
C ALA A 84 -49.03 -18.39 24.32
N ARG A 85 -49.12 -17.24 24.98
CA ARG A 85 -48.04 -16.26 25.07
C ARG A 85 -47.79 -15.86 26.51
N GLY A 86 -46.54 -15.81 26.93
CA GLY A 86 -46.19 -15.56 28.34
C GLY A 86 -44.83 -14.93 28.51
N SER A 87 -44.59 -14.40 29.71
CA SER A 87 -43.30 -13.79 30.11
C SER A 87 -42.76 -14.49 31.34
N VAL A 88 -41.50 -14.91 31.29
CA VAL A 88 -40.81 -15.56 32.41
C VAL A 88 -39.63 -14.71 32.88
N PRO A 89 -39.42 -14.56 34.20
CA PRO A 89 -38.28 -13.82 34.72
C PRO A 89 -37.00 -14.59 34.43
N VAL A 90 -36.01 -13.90 33.87
CA VAL A 90 -34.66 -14.45 33.64
C VAL A 90 -33.63 -13.38 33.92
N ALA A 91 -32.58 -13.74 34.66
CA ALA A 91 -31.51 -12.81 34.96
C ALA A 91 -30.62 -12.61 33.72
N PRO A 92 -30.14 -11.39 33.44
CA PRO A 92 -29.21 -11.14 32.34
C PRO A 92 -28.00 -12.08 32.38
N GLY A 93 -27.60 -12.62 31.22
CA GLY A 93 -26.49 -13.56 31.07
C GLY A 93 -26.78 -15.01 31.48
N THR A 94 -27.98 -15.32 32.00
CA THR A 94 -28.31 -16.69 32.40
C THR A 94 -28.84 -17.53 31.24
N SER A 95 -28.35 -18.77 31.13
CA SER A 95 -28.88 -19.76 30.19
C SER A 95 -29.99 -20.56 30.85
N ALA A 96 -31.10 -20.76 30.14
CA ALA A 96 -32.28 -21.46 30.61
C ALA A 96 -32.93 -22.27 29.48
N THR A 97 -33.75 -23.26 29.83
CA THR A 97 -34.51 -24.09 28.88
C THR A 97 -36.01 -23.97 29.16
N LEU A 98 -36.77 -23.48 28.18
CA LEU A 98 -38.22 -23.52 28.24
C LEU A 98 -38.71 -24.83 27.60
N SER A 99 -39.54 -25.59 28.30
CA SER A 99 -40.22 -26.77 27.75
C SER A 99 -41.74 -26.60 27.85
N ALA A 100 -42.45 -26.95 26.79
CA ALA A 100 -43.91 -26.91 26.72
C ALA A 100 -44.42 -28.29 26.32
N SER A 101 -45.44 -28.79 27.01
CA SER A 101 -46.09 -30.07 26.67
C SER A 101 -47.61 -29.94 26.73
N ALA A 102 -48.32 -30.56 25.78
CA ALA A 102 -49.78 -30.58 25.74
C ALA A 102 -50.29 -31.94 25.24
N ARG A 103 -51.55 -32.27 25.56
CA ARG A 103 -52.22 -33.51 25.10
C ARG A 103 -53.03 -33.25 23.84
N PHE A 104 -53.07 -34.22 22.94
CA PHE A 104 -53.79 -34.16 21.66
C PHE A 104 -54.64 -35.41 21.46
N LEU A 105 -55.79 -35.27 20.81
CA LEU A 105 -56.66 -36.39 20.46
C LEU A 105 -56.33 -36.88 19.06
N ARG A 106 -55.72 -38.07 18.94
CA ARG A 106 -55.47 -38.74 17.66
C ARG A 106 -56.36 -39.97 17.56
N GLY A 107 -57.56 -39.78 17.00
CA GLY A 107 -58.62 -40.80 17.02
C GLY A 107 -59.23 -40.94 18.42
N ALA A 108 -59.08 -42.11 19.06
CA ALA A 108 -59.59 -42.38 20.41
C ALA A 108 -58.51 -42.34 21.51
N ASN A 109 -57.24 -42.04 21.16
CA ASN A 109 -56.11 -42.03 22.07
C ASN A 109 -55.65 -40.59 22.35
N GLU A 110 -55.34 -40.29 23.63
CA GLU A 110 -54.59 -39.09 24.01
C GLU A 110 -53.08 -39.35 23.83
N GLU A 111 -52.40 -38.48 23.07
CA GLU A 111 -50.95 -38.46 22.94
C GLU A 111 -50.40 -37.16 23.52
N VAL A 112 -49.24 -37.20 24.19
CA VAL A 112 -48.54 -36.01 24.70
C VAL A 112 -47.46 -35.61 23.71
N PHE A 113 -47.47 -34.35 23.30
CA PHE A 113 -46.39 -33.75 22.51
C PHE A 113 -45.67 -32.71 23.36
N SER A 114 -44.35 -32.68 23.23
CA SER A 114 -43.49 -31.76 23.98
C SER A 114 -42.47 -31.11 23.05
N ALA A 115 -42.20 -29.84 23.29
CA ALA A 115 -41.10 -29.10 22.68
C ALA A 115 -40.24 -28.49 23.78
N SER A 116 -38.96 -28.29 23.49
CA SER A 116 -38.02 -27.59 24.37
C SER A 116 -37.13 -26.66 23.59
N ARG A 117 -36.86 -25.46 24.12
CA ARG A 117 -35.97 -24.46 23.54
C ARG A 117 -35.03 -23.95 24.62
N ALA A 118 -33.73 -24.17 24.41
CA ALA A 118 -32.68 -23.52 25.20
C ALA A 118 -32.49 -22.07 24.72
N PHE A 119 -32.19 -21.16 25.64
CA PHE A 119 -31.91 -19.75 25.37
C PHE A 119 -31.00 -19.15 26.43
N THR A 120 -30.35 -18.04 26.12
CA THR A 120 -29.54 -17.26 27.07
C THR A 120 -30.08 -15.84 27.10
N ALA A 121 -30.41 -15.32 28.28
CA ALA A 121 -30.84 -13.93 28.43
C ALA A 121 -29.67 -13.00 28.11
N PRO A 122 -29.83 -12.04 27.19
CA PRO A 122 -28.75 -11.14 26.84
C PRO A 122 -28.42 -10.21 28.01
N VAL A 123 -27.15 -9.84 28.12
CA VAL A 123 -26.75 -8.73 29.00
C VAL A 123 -27.16 -7.44 28.29
N PRO A 124 -27.82 -6.47 28.95
CA PRO A 124 -28.09 -5.18 28.34
C PRO A 124 -26.81 -4.53 27.82
N ALA A 125 -26.86 -4.00 26.60
CA ALA A 125 -25.81 -3.13 26.08
C ALA A 125 -25.74 -1.87 26.96
N PRO A 126 -24.54 -1.31 27.17
CA PRO A 126 -24.40 0.02 27.76
C PRO A 126 -25.15 1.08 26.94
N PRO A 127 -25.31 2.31 27.44
CA PRO A 127 -25.92 3.39 26.67
C PRO A 127 -25.19 3.64 25.35
N LEU A 128 -25.95 3.78 24.26
CA LEU A 128 -25.42 4.19 22.96
C LEU A 128 -24.92 5.65 23.04
N VAL A 129 -23.70 5.89 22.58
CA VAL A 129 -23.06 7.22 22.52
C VAL A 129 -23.23 7.83 21.14
N SER A 130 -22.94 7.06 20.10
CA SER A 130 -23.07 7.46 18.71
C SER A 130 -23.35 6.27 17.81
N SER A 131 -23.94 6.54 16.65
CA SER A 131 -24.10 5.56 15.58
C SER A 131 -23.87 6.20 14.21
N ASP A 132 -23.40 5.38 13.28
CA ASP A 132 -23.38 5.68 11.85
C ASP A 132 -24.02 4.49 11.12
N PRO A 133 -25.20 4.66 10.50
CA PRO A 133 -25.96 5.91 10.39
C PRO A 133 -26.51 6.43 11.72
N ALA A 134 -26.75 7.74 11.80
CA ALA A 134 -27.44 8.36 12.92
C ALA A 134 -28.95 8.00 12.93
N GLU A 135 -29.59 8.10 14.10
CA GLU A 135 -31.05 7.90 14.24
C GLU A 135 -31.82 8.80 13.27
N GLY A 136 -32.71 8.19 12.49
CA GLY A 136 -33.52 8.86 11.48
C GLY A 136 -32.78 9.26 10.21
N ALA A 137 -31.54 8.81 10.01
CA ALA A 137 -30.80 9.07 8.78
C ALA A 137 -31.55 8.52 7.55
N SER A 138 -31.42 9.22 6.43
CA SER A 138 -32.00 8.83 5.14
C SER A 138 -30.92 8.80 4.06
N GLY A 139 -31.17 8.03 3.00
CA GLY A 139 -30.19 7.85 1.94
C GLY A 139 -28.99 7.01 2.39
N VAL A 140 -29.16 6.12 3.38
CA VAL A 140 -28.09 5.24 3.83
C VAL A 140 -27.73 4.26 2.71
N PRO A 141 -26.46 4.12 2.31
CA PRO A 141 -26.06 3.18 1.28
C PRO A 141 -26.55 1.77 1.58
N ARG A 142 -27.01 1.04 0.56
CA ARG A 142 -27.59 -0.30 0.74
C ARG A 142 -26.54 -1.35 1.14
N THR A 143 -25.26 -1.04 0.97
CA THR A 143 -24.11 -1.86 1.37
C THR A 143 -23.49 -1.38 2.69
N ALA A 144 -24.07 -0.37 3.35
CA ALA A 144 -23.48 0.23 4.54
C ALA A 144 -23.35 -0.78 5.69
N TRP A 145 -22.18 -0.77 6.30
CA TRP A 145 -21.99 -1.35 7.63
C TRP A 145 -22.47 -0.36 8.67
N LEU A 146 -23.20 -0.85 9.68
CA LEU A 146 -23.76 0.00 10.73
C LEU A 146 -22.79 -0.02 11.91
N ARG A 147 -22.22 1.14 12.27
CA ARG A 147 -21.32 1.30 13.41
C ARG A 147 -22.08 1.85 14.60
N LEU A 148 -21.87 1.26 15.78
CA LEU A 148 -22.45 1.71 17.04
C LEU A 148 -21.34 1.81 18.09
N ASP A 149 -21.20 2.99 18.70
CA ASP A 149 -20.29 3.24 19.81
C ASP A 149 -21.08 3.37 21.11
N PHE A 150 -20.68 2.62 22.13
CA PHE A 150 -21.34 2.53 23.42
C PHE A 150 -20.51 3.17 24.53
N ALA A 151 -21.15 3.50 25.66
CA ALA A 151 -20.48 4.14 26.79
C ALA A 151 -19.52 3.20 27.55
N ALA A 152 -19.60 1.89 27.30
CA ALA A 152 -18.74 0.86 27.89
C ALA A 152 -18.70 -0.38 26.99
N ALA A 153 -17.94 -1.40 27.41
CA ALA A 153 -17.75 -2.61 26.63
C ALA A 153 -19.06 -3.39 26.38
N VAL A 154 -19.28 -3.83 25.13
CA VAL A 154 -20.45 -4.65 24.74
C VAL A 154 -20.11 -6.13 24.87
N ALA A 155 -20.84 -6.85 25.73
CA ALA A 155 -20.62 -8.27 25.95
C ALA A 155 -20.98 -9.11 24.72
N GLU A 156 -20.26 -10.22 24.51
CA GLU A 156 -20.49 -11.10 23.36
C GLU A 156 -21.92 -11.65 23.25
N PRO A 157 -22.60 -12.10 24.34
CA PRO A 157 -24.00 -12.51 24.27
C PRO A 157 -24.95 -11.38 23.84
N THR A 158 -24.60 -10.13 24.15
CA THR A 158 -25.36 -8.94 23.71
C THR A 158 -25.24 -8.74 22.21
N ARG A 159 -24.04 -8.92 21.65
CA ARG A 159 -23.80 -8.83 20.19
C ARG A 159 -24.64 -9.84 19.41
N ALA A 160 -24.79 -11.06 19.93
CA ALA A 160 -25.63 -12.09 19.32
C ALA A 160 -27.15 -11.78 19.34
N ALA A 161 -27.58 -10.79 20.12
CA ALA A 161 -28.99 -10.39 20.25
C ALA A 161 -29.40 -9.23 19.32
N PHE A 162 -28.47 -8.65 18.57
CA PHE A 162 -28.80 -7.62 17.57
C PHE A 162 -29.66 -8.21 16.47
N ARG A 163 -30.63 -7.43 15.97
CA ARG A 163 -31.53 -7.82 14.88
C ARG A 163 -31.74 -6.65 13.95
N LEU A 164 -31.69 -6.88 12.64
CA LEU A 164 -31.96 -5.86 11.64
C LEU A 164 -33.21 -6.24 10.86
N ASP A 165 -34.23 -5.40 10.90
CA ASP A 165 -35.45 -5.59 10.13
C ASP A 165 -35.60 -4.47 9.12
N CYS A 166 -35.97 -4.78 7.87
CA CYS A 166 -36.22 -3.77 6.84
C CYS A 166 -37.53 -4.06 6.11
N GLY A 167 -38.28 -3.00 5.81
CA GLY A 167 -39.51 -3.06 5.00
C GLY A 167 -39.75 -1.77 4.20
N SER A 168 -40.58 -1.87 3.17
CA SER A 168 -40.95 -0.75 2.31
C SER A 168 -42.46 -0.76 2.03
N ALA A 169 -42.96 0.17 1.21
CA ALA A 169 -44.35 0.09 0.74
C ALA A 169 -44.60 -1.14 -0.16
N ALA A 170 -43.55 -1.70 -0.77
CA ALA A 170 -43.62 -2.84 -1.68
C ALA A 170 -43.18 -4.16 -1.03
N GLU A 171 -42.40 -4.11 0.05
CA GLU A 171 -41.90 -5.30 0.76
C GLU A 171 -42.31 -5.27 2.24
N PRO A 172 -42.82 -6.38 2.80
CA PRO A 172 -43.11 -6.46 4.22
C PRO A 172 -41.82 -6.32 5.05
N TRP A 173 -41.99 -5.78 6.27
CA TRP A 173 -40.92 -5.79 7.27
C TRP A 173 -40.46 -7.23 7.53
N SER A 174 -39.19 -7.49 7.27
CA SER A 174 -38.57 -8.80 7.42
C SER A 174 -37.15 -8.68 7.96
N GLU A 175 -36.81 -9.64 8.81
CA GLU A 175 -35.48 -9.80 9.39
C GLU A 175 -34.44 -10.01 8.28
N ARG A 176 -33.30 -9.36 8.44
CA ARG A 176 -32.14 -9.45 7.56
C ARG A 176 -31.03 -10.18 8.30
N GLU A 177 -30.37 -11.07 7.58
CA GLU A 177 -29.19 -11.75 8.09
C GLU A 177 -28.09 -10.71 8.33
N ILE A 178 -27.46 -10.78 9.50
CA ILE A 178 -26.40 -9.87 9.93
C ILE A 178 -25.28 -10.64 10.59
N SER A 179 -24.07 -10.10 10.48
CA SER A 179 -22.94 -10.45 11.34
C SER A 179 -22.60 -9.26 12.24
N VAL A 180 -22.21 -9.53 13.49
CA VAL A 180 -21.88 -8.49 14.48
C VAL A 180 -20.48 -8.73 15.01
N ALA A 181 -19.59 -7.77 14.76
CA ALA A 181 -18.19 -7.84 15.17
C ALA A 181 -17.85 -6.67 16.11
N GLY A 182 -16.95 -6.92 17.07
CA GLY A 182 -16.35 -5.83 17.85
C GLY A 182 -15.20 -5.19 17.07
N VAL A 183 -15.20 -3.86 16.99
CA VAL A 183 -14.09 -3.06 16.46
C VAL A 183 -13.17 -2.64 17.60
N SER A 184 -13.76 -2.29 18.74
CA SER A 184 -13.10 -2.11 20.03
C SER A 184 -13.94 -2.78 21.12
N ALA A 185 -13.62 -2.55 22.39
CA ALA A 185 -14.47 -3.01 23.48
C ALA A 185 -15.84 -2.31 23.45
N GLU A 186 -15.85 -1.01 23.18
CA GLU A 186 -17.02 -0.12 23.19
C GLU A 186 -17.70 0.04 21.83
N SER A 187 -17.05 -0.35 20.72
CA SER A 187 -17.55 -0.15 19.37
C SER A 187 -17.86 -1.49 18.69
N VAL A 188 -19.04 -1.60 18.12
CA VAL A 188 -19.48 -2.76 17.34
C VAL A 188 -19.89 -2.34 15.94
N VAL A 189 -19.70 -3.26 15.00
CA VAL A 189 -20.18 -3.12 13.64
C VAL A 189 -21.15 -4.25 13.34
N VAL A 190 -22.29 -3.87 12.76
CA VAL A 190 -23.30 -4.76 12.24
C VAL A 190 -23.22 -4.73 10.71
N ASN A 191 -22.84 -5.85 10.13
CA ASN A 191 -22.72 -6.04 8.69
C ASN A 191 -23.92 -6.85 8.16
N PRO A 192 -24.82 -6.25 7.38
CA PRO A 192 -25.89 -6.97 6.69
C PRO A 192 -25.36 -7.92 5.62
N ALA A 193 -25.98 -9.10 5.50
CA ALA A 193 -25.72 -9.99 4.38
C ALA A 193 -26.27 -9.40 3.08
N GLY A 194 -25.40 -9.21 2.09
CA GLY A 194 -25.73 -8.60 0.80
C GLY A 194 -26.23 -7.15 0.90
N GLU A 195 -26.95 -6.70 -0.12
CA GLU A 195 -27.54 -5.35 -0.14
C GLU A 195 -28.88 -5.29 0.60
N LEU A 196 -29.06 -4.25 1.39
CA LEU A 196 -30.37 -3.90 1.94
C LEU A 196 -31.36 -3.51 0.81
N PRO A 197 -32.68 -3.69 1.03
CA PRO A 197 -33.68 -3.36 0.02
C PRO A 197 -33.70 -1.87 -0.28
N ALA A 198 -34.01 -1.50 -1.53
CA ALA A 198 -33.97 -0.11 -1.96
C ALA A 198 -35.12 0.74 -1.40
N GLY A 199 -34.80 1.94 -0.90
CA GLY A 199 -35.78 2.88 -0.35
C GLY A 199 -36.58 2.31 0.82
N ALA A 200 -36.01 1.35 1.54
CA ALA A 200 -36.65 0.68 2.67
C ALA A 200 -36.35 1.40 3.99
N ARG A 201 -37.32 1.34 4.89
CA ARG A 201 -37.15 1.69 6.30
C ARG A 201 -36.57 0.49 7.01
N CYS A 202 -35.49 0.72 7.75
CA CYS A 202 -34.80 -0.30 8.51
C CYS A 202 -34.78 0.07 9.99
N GLY A 203 -34.83 -0.94 10.85
CA GLY A 203 -34.68 -0.83 12.29
C GLY A 203 -33.65 -1.84 12.77
N LEU A 204 -32.53 -1.36 13.30
CA LEU A 204 -31.56 -2.17 14.03
C LEU A 204 -31.96 -2.17 15.50
N SER A 205 -32.21 -3.33 16.09
CA SER A 205 -32.62 -3.46 17.49
C SER A 205 -31.63 -4.28 18.32
N TRP A 206 -31.49 -3.91 19.59
CA TRP A 206 -30.64 -4.61 20.56
C TRP A 206 -31.21 -4.45 21.99
N PRO A 207 -30.85 -5.34 22.93
CA PRO A 207 -31.25 -5.18 24.33
C PRO A 207 -30.36 -4.10 24.98
N GLY A 208 -30.93 -2.95 25.33
CA GLY A 208 -30.28 -1.86 26.08
C GLY A 208 -30.76 -1.79 27.55
N GLU A 209 -30.20 -0.85 28.31
CA GLU A 209 -30.53 -0.69 29.75
C GLU A 209 -32.01 -0.35 29.98
N ALA A 210 -32.63 0.38 29.04
CA ALA A 210 -34.04 0.76 29.09
C ALA A 210 -35.00 -0.30 28.51
N GLY A 211 -34.48 -1.45 28.08
CA GLY A 211 -35.25 -2.49 27.37
C GLY A 211 -34.77 -2.63 25.92
N LEU A 212 -35.66 -3.04 25.02
CA LEU A 212 -35.31 -3.13 23.59
C LEU A 212 -35.13 -1.72 23.03
N GLU A 213 -33.91 -1.41 22.59
CA GLU A 213 -33.57 -0.16 21.90
C GLU A 213 -33.56 -0.41 20.39
N VAL A 214 -33.86 0.64 19.61
CA VAL A 214 -33.97 0.57 18.16
C VAL A 214 -33.34 1.81 17.55
N LEU A 215 -32.49 1.61 16.54
CA LEU A 215 -31.96 2.61 15.64
C LEU A 215 -32.72 2.53 14.31
N LEU A 216 -33.44 3.57 13.93
CA LEU A 216 -34.20 3.65 12.69
C LEU A 216 -33.44 4.43 11.61
N PHE A 217 -33.49 3.96 10.37
CA PHE A 217 -32.93 4.67 9.22
C PHE A 217 -33.64 4.29 7.91
N GLU A 218 -33.46 5.10 6.88
CA GLU A 218 -33.97 4.84 5.53
C GLU A 218 -32.81 4.63 4.55
N THR A 219 -32.84 3.49 3.86
CA THR A 219 -31.85 3.14 2.82
C THR A 219 -32.06 3.96 1.55
N ALA A 220 -30.98 4.18 0.82
CA ALA A 220 -30.99 4.84 -0.48
C ALA A 220 -31.84 4.07 -1.51
N ALA A 221 -32.32 4.77 -2.52
CA ALA A 221 -32.95 4.13 -3.68
C ALA A 221 -31.91 3.33 -4.48
N ALA A 222 -32.36 2.47 -5.39
CA ALA A 222 -31.45 1.82 -6.34
C ALA A 222 -31.10 2.80 -7.47
N GLY A 223 -29.80 3.01 -7.70
CA GLY A 223 -29.29 3.79 -8.82
C GLY A 223 -28.89 2.92 -10.02
N ALA A 224 -28.33 3.55 -11.05
CA ALA A 224 -27.72 2.84 -12.17
C ALA A 224 -26.53 2.00 -11.69
N PRO A 225 -26.29 0.80 -12.27
CA PRO A 225 -25.18 -0.03 -11.85
C PRO A 225 -23.85 0.71 -12.03
N ALA A 226 -22.92 0.45 -11.12
CA ALA A 226 -21.53 0.80 -11.22
C ALA A 226 -20.73 -0.47 -10.91
N GLU A 227 -19.62 -0.70 -11.60
CA GLU A 227 -18.81 -1.90 -11.43
C GLU A 227 -17.32 -1.58 -11.43
N ILE A 228 -16.56 -2.42 -10.72
CA ILE A 228 -15.11 -2.46 -10.87
C ILE A 228 -14.80 -3.32 -12.09
N ARG A 229 -14.04 -2.78 -13.05
CA ARG A 229 -13.74 -3.46 -14.30
C ARG A 229 -12.69 -4.53 -14.06
N TYR A 230 -13.05 -5.78 -14.34
CA TYR A 230 -12.16 -6.92 -14.27
C TYR A 230 -12.65 -8.01 -15.21
N ASP A 231 -11.89 -8.33 -16.26
CA ASP A 231 -12.19 -9.43 -17.17
C ASP A 231 -10.90 -9.98 -17.78
N ARG A 232 -10.51 -11.20 -17.38
CA ARG A 232 -9.30 -11.84 -17.92
C ARG A 232 -9.53 -12.61 -19.22
N THR A 233 -10.76 -12.59 -19.74
CA THR A 233 -11.07 -13.03 -21.12
C THR A 233 -10.88 -11.92 -22.15
N ASP A 234 -10.91 -10.66 -21.71
CA ASP A 234 -10.55 -9.51 -22.54
C ASP A 234 -9.02 -9.42 -22.69
N ARG A 235 -8.54 -9.73 -23.89
CA ARG A 235 -7.11 -9.71 -24.21
C ARG A 235 -6.53 -8.30 -24.33
N ARG A 236 -7.32 -7.23 -24.22
CA ARG A 236 -6.83 -5.86 -24.10
C ARG A 236 -6.63 -5.45 -22.62
N ALA A 237 -7.43 -5.99 -21.71
CA ALA A 237 -7.51 -5.54 -20.32
C ALA A 237 -6.34 -6.05 -19.46
N LEU A 238 -5.35 -5.18 -19.25
CA LEU A 238 -4.27 -5.45 -18.28
C LEU A 238 -4.64 -5.03 -16.86
N ALA A 239 -5.43 -3.96 -16.69
CA ALA A 239 -5.99 -3.58 -15.40
C ALA A 239 -7.05 -4.61 -14.93
N PRO A 240 -7.23 -4.81 -13.62
CA PRO A 240 -6.39 -4.28 -12.56
C PRO A 240 -4.97 -4.87 -12.59
N TRP A 241 -3.98 -4.10 -12.15
CA TRP A 241 -2.57 -4.52 -12.10
C TRP A 241 -1.96 -4.08 -10.76
N PRO A 242 -1.15 -4.90 -10.08
CA PRO A 242 -0.78 -6.29 -10.39
C PRO A 242 -1.94 -7.30 -10.18
N ASP A 243 -1.81 -8.51 -10.73
CA ASP A 243 -2.75 -9.64 -10.56
C ASP A 243 -2.07 -10.99 -10.88
N ASP A 244 -2.09 -11.93 -9.94
CA ASP A 244 -1.56 -13.29 -10.10
C ASP A 244 -2.21 -14.11 -11.23
N ALA A 245 -3.31 -13.64 -11.82
CA ALA A 245 -3.83 -14.15 -13.09
C ALA A 245 -2.82 -14.06 -14.24
N PHE A 246 -1.76 -13.24 -14.11
CA PHE A 246 -0.64 -13.16 -15.06
C PHE A 246 0.59 -13.98 -14.65
N LEU A 247 0.60 -14.72 -13.53
CA LEU A 247 1.77 -15.51 -13.11
C LEU A 247 1.71 -16.96 -13.58
N VAL A 248 2.82 -17.51 -14.05
CA VAL A 248 2.94 -18.96 -14.34
C VAL A 248 4.00 -19.56 -13.46
N GLU A 249 3.90 -20.87 -13.19
CA GLU A 249 4.95 -21.60 -12.50
C GLU A 249 6.23 -21.65 -13.36
N ASP A 250 7.36 -21.33 -12.74
CA ASP A 250 8.69 -21.39 -13.34
C ASP A 250 9.72 -21.79 -12.28
N ALA A 251 10.02 -23.08 -12.19
CA ALA A 251 10.97 -23.60 -11.20
C ALA A 251 12.42 -23.12 -11.40
N SER A 252 12.72 -22.38 -12.47
CA SER A 252 14.03 -21.77 -12.69
C SER A 252 14.21 -20.42 -11.99
N THR A 253 13.13 -19.81 -11.52
CA THR A 253 13.17 -18.52 -10.83
C THR A 253 13.22 -18.69 -9.30
N PRO A 254 13.76 -17.71 -8.56
CA PRO A 254 13.82 -17.75 -7.09
C PRO A 254 12.45 -17.94 -6.40
N THR A 255 11.40 -17.31 -6.89
CA THR A 255 10.03 -17.44 -6.33
C THR A 255 9.29 -18.69 -6.81
N GLY A 256 9.82 -19.39 -7.82
CA GLY A 256 9.11 -20.46 -8.54
C GLY A 256 7.99 -19.94 -9.46
N LEU A 257 7.91 -18.62 -9.68
CA LEU A 257 6.90 -17.96 -10.49
C LEU A 257 7.56 -17.08 -11.56
N ARG A 258 6.82 -16.78 -12.63
CA ARG A 258 7.22 -15.80 -13.64
C ARG A 258 6.00 -15.06 -14.16
N ILE A 259 6.14 -13.77 -14.43
CA ILE A 259 5.09 -13.01 -15.12
C ILE A 259 4.97 -13.51 -16.58
N ASP A 260 3.74 -13.69 -17.03
CA ASP A 260 3.37 -14.07 -18.38
C ASP A 260 2.22 -13.18 -18.89
N VAL A 261 2.55 -11.91 -19.18
CA VAL A 261 1.61 -11.01 -19.84
C VAL A 261 1.43 -11.47 -21.30
N PRO A 262 0.19 -11.74 -21.75
CA PRO A 262 -0.06 -12.13 -23.13
C PRO A 262 0.09 -10.93 -24.08
N SER A 263 0.28 -11.20 -25.37
CA SER A 263 0.09 -10.16 -26.40
C SER A 263 -1.35 -9.66 -26.37
N VAL A 264 -1.52 -8.34 -26.49
CA VAL A 264 -2.82 -7.69 -26.42
C VAL A 264 -3.50 -7.57 -27.78
N GLU A 265 -4.82 -7.72 -27.80
CA GLU A 265 -5.64 -7.49 -28.99
C GLU A 265 -6.21 -6.06 -28.98
N ALA A 266 -5.40 -5.10 -29.43
CA ALA A 266 -5.73 -3.67 -29.34
C ALA A 266 -5.36 -2.90 -30.64
N PRO A 267 -5.68 -1.60 -30.79
CA PRO A 267 -5.11 -0.77 -31.85
C PRO A 267 -3.57 -0.77 -31.85
N ALA A 268 -2.96 -0.46 -32.99
CA ALA A 268 -1.52 -0.67 -33.22
C ALA A 268 -0.61 0.10 -32.26
N ASP A 269 -1.00 1.30 -31.85
CA ASP A 269 -0.31 2.14 -30.86
C ASP A 269 -0.38 1.55 -29.45
N VAL A 270 -1.53 1.03 -29.03
CA VAL A 270 -1.68 0.30 -27.74
C VAL A 270 -0.83 -0.98 -27.75
N GLN A 271 -0.94 -1.78 -28.82
CA GLN A 271 -0.11 -2.98 -28.98
C GLN A 271 1.38 -2.64 -28.90
N PHE A 272 1.81 -1.54 -29.56
CA PHE A 272 3.21 -1.13 -29.57
C PHE A 272 3.78 -0.88 -28.17
N ILE A 273 3.05 -0.19 -27.28
CA ILE A 273 3.51 0.09 -25.92
C ILE A 273 3.56 -1.17 -25.08
N VAL A 274 2.53 -2.00 -25.13
CA VAL A 274 2.53 -3.24 -24.35
C VAL A 274 3.67 -4.15 -24.81
N GLU A 275 3.84 -4.34 -26.12
CA GLU A 275 4.94 -5.13 -26.69
C GLU A 275 6.33 -4.51 -26.47
N MET A 276 6.40 -3.22 -26.13
CA MET A 276 7.64 -2.56 -25.73
C MET A 276 8.08 -2.98 -24.33
N LEU A 277 7.16 -3.09 -23.38
CA LEU A 277 7.44 -3.38 -21.98
C LEU A 277 7.45 -4.89 -21.69
N ARG A 278 6.55 -5.63 -22.35
CA ARG A 278 6.29 -7.06 -22.11
C ARG A 278 7.52 -7.97 -22.09
N PRO A 279 8.53 -7.84 -22.97
CA PRO A 279 9.67 -8.76 -22.97
C PRO A 279 10.49 -8.74 -21.67
N GLU A 280 10.68 -7.56 -21.06
CA GLU A 280 11.38 -7.43 -19.78
C GLU A 280 10.43 -7.76 -18.62
N THR A 281 9.17 -7.34 -18.69
CA THR A 281 8.16 -7.71 -17.69
C THR A 281 8.04 -9.22 -17.53
N ASN A 282 8.00 -9.97 -18.64
CA ASN A 282 7.84 -11.43 -18.62
C ASN A 282 9.10 -12.19 -18.15
N ARG A 283 10.20 -11.49 -17.82
CA ARG A 283 11.38 -12.07 -17.15
C ARG A 283 11.31 -11.95 -15.63
N LEU A 284 10.40 -11.13 -15.10
CA LEU A 284 10.27 -10.92 -13.67
C LEU A 284 9.63 -12.15 -13.03
N ASP A 285 10.12 -12.52 -11.85
CA ASP A 285 9.65 -13.67 -11.07
C ASP A 285 8.52 -13.31 -10.09
N GLY A 286 7.84 -12.19 -10.33
CA GLY A 286 6.76 -11.68 -9.50
C GLY A 286 6.57 -10.18 -9.73
N PHE A 287 5.66 -9.56 -8.99
CA PHE A 287 5.39 -8.14 -9.11
C PHE A 287 6.36 -7.28 -8.28
N SER A 288 6.53 -6.03 -8.71
CA SER A 288 7.34 -5.03 -8.01
C SER A 288 6.89 -4.86 -6.55
N PRO A 289 7.83 -4.74 -5.59
CA PRO A 289 7.49 -4.43 -4.20
C PRO A 289 7.04 -2.96 -4.00
N ILE A 290 7.32 -2.07 -4.96
CA ILE A 290 7.12 -0.60 -4.81
C ILE A 290 6.24 0.03 -5.90
N ALA A 291 5.85 -0.71 -6.94
CA ALA A 291 4.93 -0.18 -7.95
C ALA A 291 3.54 0.09 -7.38
N HIS A 292 2.90 1.13 -7.93
CA HIS A 292 1.49 1.39 -7.65
C HIS A 292 0.59 0.36 -8.32
N PHE A 293 -0.59 0.18 -7.74
CA PHE A 293 -1.63 -0.65 -8.31
C PHE A 293 -2.61 0.23 -9.08
N VAL A 294 -3.25 -0.35 -10.09
CA VAL A 294 -4.27 0.31 -10.90
C VAL A 294 -5.53 -0.54 -10.85
N VAL A 295 -6.65 0.06 -10.47
CA VAL A 295 -7.98 -0.56 -10.54
C VAL A 295 -8.87 0.34 -11.40
N GLU A 296 -9.41 -0.19 -12.50
CA GLU A 296 -10.29 0.57 -13.38
C GLU A 296 -11.75 0.49 -12.92
N LEU A 297 -12.46 1.61 -12.96
CA LEU A 297 -13.84 1.75 -12.50
C LEU A 297 -14.77 2.13 -13.66
N SER A 298 -16.04 1.74 -13.59
CA SER A 298 -17.04 2.18 -14.57
C SER A 298 -17.39 3.67 -14.47
N ASP A 299 -17.23 4.25 -13.28
CA ASP A 299 -17.68 5.58 -12.89
C ASP A 299 -16.69 6.22 -11.92
N ALA A 300 -16.79 7.54 -11.71
CA ALA A 300 -16.02 8.24 -10.70
C ALA A 300 -16.47 7.81 -9.29
N PRO A 301 -15.54 7.38 -8.41
CA PRO A 301 -15.89 7.06 -7.04
C PRO A 301 -16.12 8.35 -6.23
N ASP A 302 -16.98 8.28 -5.23
CA ASP A 302 -17.06 9.26 -4.15
C ASP A 302 -15.77 9.18 -3.32
N PRO A 303 -14.92 10.23 -3.30
CA PRO A 303 -13.68 10.23 -2.53
C PRO A 303 -13.91 10.00 -1.03
N GLY A 304 -15.07 10.39 -0.49
CA GLY A 304 -15.41 10.17 0.92
C GLY A 304 -15.66 8.71 1.28
N SER A 305 -15.85 7.84 0.29
CA SER A 305 -16.03 6.40 0.47
C SER A 305 -14.72 5.60 0.45
N LEU A 306 -13.57 6.26 0.25
CA LEU A 306 -12.24 5.64 0.09
C LEU A 306 -11.32 5.99 1.26
N PRO A 307 -10.45 5.06 1.70
CA PRO A 307 -9.34 5.38 2.59
C PRO A 307 -8.25 6.11 1.79
N ALA A 308 -8.20 7.44 1.87
CA ALA A 308 -7.27 8.25 1.10
C ALA A 308 -5.85 8.20 1.66
N THR A 309 -5.71 8.12 2.99
CA THR A 309 -4.41 8.18 3.67
C THR A 309 -3.91 6.82 4.18
N PRO A 310 -2.58 6.66 4.41
CA PRO A 310 -2.04 5.46 5.04
C PRO A 310 -2.69 5.11 6.38
N ALA A 311 -2.99 6.11 7.20
CA ALA A 311 -3.66 5.90 8.48
C ALA A 311 -5.11 5.38 8.31
N GLU A 312 -5.86 5.95 7.36
CA GLU A 312 -7.21 5.48 7.03
C GLU A 312 -7.21 4.07 6.45
N SER A 313 -6.20 3.70 5.65
CA SER A 313 -6.10 2.35 5.06
C SER A 313 -5.92 1.22 6.09
N LEU A 314 -5.39 1.57 7.26
CA LEU A 314 -5.21 0.65 8.40
C LEU A 314 -6.47 0.51 9.25
N ASP A 315 -7.48 1.37 9.08
CA ASP A 315 -8.75 1.24 9.80
C ASP A 315 -9.39 -0.12 9.43
N PRO A 316 -9.76 -0.96 10.40
CA PRO A 316 -10.44 -2.23 10.13
C PRO A 316 -11.73 -2.06 9.30
N LEU A 317 -12.37 -0.89 9.36
CA LEU A 317 -13.59 -0.55 8.63
C LEU A 317 -13.34 0.06 7.25
N ALA A 318 -12.10 0.34 6.88
CA ALA A 318 -11.77 0.88 5.57
C ALA A 318 -12.33 -0.01 4.44
N THR A 319 -12.90 0.65 3.44
CA THR A 319 -13.60 0.04 2.29
C THR A 319 -12.67 -0.60 1.27
N VAL A 320 -11.36 -0.32 1.38
CA VAL A 320 -10.29 -0.96 0.63
C VAL A 320 -9.29 -1.53 1.65
N ALA A 321 -8.79 -2.74 1.39
CA ALA A 321 -7.80 -3.40 2.24
C ALA A 321 -6.70 -4.01 1.38
N LEU A 322 -5.45 -3.86 1.81
CA LEU A 322 -4.32 -4.65 1.32
C LEU A 322 -3.89 -5.57 2.47
N LEU A 323 -4.11 -6.87 2.33
CA LEU A 323 -3.90 -7.85 3.39
C LEU A 323 -2.64 -8.68 3.12
N ASP A 324 -1.84 -8.94 4.14
CA ASP A 324 -0.80 -9.97 4.07
C ASP A 324 -1.43 -11.37 4.08
N LEU A 325 -1.21 -12.15 3.03
CA LEU A 325 -1.68 -13.53 2.90
C LEU A 325 -0.60 -14.55 3.29
N SER A 326 0.63 -14.08 3.50
CA SER A 326 1.79 -14.91 3.80
C SER A 326 1.55 -15.72 5.08
N SER A 327 2.05 -16.95 5.12
CA SER A 327 1.97 -17.77 6.32
C SER A 327 2.86 -17.17 7.42
N GLY A 328 2.27 -16.79 8.56
CA GLY A 328 3.03 -16.27 9.69
C GLY A 328 2.21 -15.33 10.57
N PRO A 329 2.85 -14.66 11.56
CA PRO A 329 2.18 -13.71 12.45
C PRO A 329 1.58 -12.50 11.74
N GLY A 330 2.06 -12.19 10.53
CA GLY A 330 1.57 -11.11 9.66
C GLY A 330 0.24 -11.41 8.96
N ARG A 331 -0.18 -12.67 8.90
CA ARG A 331 -1.37 -13.08 8.13
C ARG A 331 -2.60 -12.29 8.55
N GLY A 332 -3.30 -11.72 7.56
CA GLY A 332 -4.50 -10.90 7.75
C GLY A 332 -4.23 -9.47 8.21
N GLN A 333 -2.98 -9.08 8.46
CA GLN A 333 -2.66 -7.69 8.78
C GLN A 333 -2.86 -6.80 7.56
N ARG A 334 -3.42 -5.61 7.81
CA ARG A 334 -3.53 -4.55 6.81
C ARG A 334 -2.17 -3.91 6.58
N ILE A 335 -1.79 -3.79 5.31
CA ILE A 335 -0.60 -3.07 4.85
C ILE A 335 -1.04 -1.63 4.55
N PRO A 336 -0.33 -0.61 5.08
CA PRO A 336 -0.70 0.78 4.83
C PRO A 336 -0.50 1.15 3.36
N PHE A 337 -1.43 1.92 2.82
CA PHE A 337 -1.34 2.46 1.46
C PHE A 337 -1.98 3.85 1.36
N ARG A 338 -1.54 4.63 0.36
CA ARG A 338 -2.29 5.81 -0.11
C ARG A 338 -3.18 5.40 -1.28
N CYS A 339 -4.43 5.85 -1.29
CA CYS A 339 -5.34 5.64 -2.41
C CYS A 339 -5.68 6.96 -3.09
N GLU A 340 -5.48 7.03 -4.40
CA GLU A 340 -5.75 8.20 -5.21
C GLU A 340 -6.85 7.89 -6.25
N PRO A 341 -8.09 8.35 -6.04
CA PRO A 341 -9.13 8.25 -7.05
C PRO A 341 -8.84 9.24 -8.19
N ARG A 342 -8.95 8.76 -9.43
CA ARG A 342 -8.67 9.54 -10.63
C ARG A 342 -9.84 9.49 -11.60
N THR A 343 -10.09 10.64 -12.22
CA THR A 343 -10.97 10.79 -13.39
C THR A 343 -10.18 11.58 -14.41
N ASP A 344 -9.67 10.86 -15.40
CA ASP A 344 -8.78 11.42 -16.41
C ASP A 344 -9.45 11.35 -17.78
N THR A 345 -9.10 12.29 -18.65
CA THR A 345 -9.59 12.35 -20.03
C THR A 345 -8.39 12.29 -20.98
N SER A 346 -8.39 11.32 -21.90
CA SER A 346 -7.38 11.23 -22.96
C SER A 346 -7.46 12.43 -23.92
N VAL A 347 -6.44 12.60 -24.75
CA VAL A 347 -6.38 13.67 -25.76
C VAL A 347 -7.48 13.54 -26.84
N VAL A 348 -8.10 12.37 -26.98
CA VAL A 348 -9.22 12.11 -27.90
C VAL A 348 -10.59 12.10 -27.20
N GLY A 349 -10.66 12.48 -25.92
CA GLY A 349 -11.91 12.63 -25.18
C GLY A 349 -12.45 11.36 -24.53
N VAL A 350 -11.71 10.25 -24.54
CA VAL A 350 -12.04 9.05 -23.73
C VAL A 350 -11.80 9.35 -22.26
N VAL A 351 -12.83 9.18 -21.43
CA VAL A 351 -12.77 9.33 -19.97
C VAL A 351 -12.54 7.96 -19.33
N SER A 352 -11.62 7.89 -18.38
CA SER A 352 -11.39 6.71 -17.53
C SER A 352 -11.43 7.10 -16.07
N HIS A 353 -11.97 6.20 -15.25
CA HIS A 353 -11.98 6.31 -13.80
C HIS A 353 -11.08 5.21 -13.24
N SER A 354 -10.22 5.55 -12.28
CA SER A 354 -9.28 4.59 -11.71
C SER A 354 -8.99 4.87 -10.24
N LEU A 355 -8.65 3.83 -9.49
CA LEU A 355 -7.95 3.95 -8.22
C LEU A 355 -6.48 3.66 -8.46
N LEU A 356 -5.60 4.58 -8.08
CA LEU A 356 -4.18 4.30 -7.93
C LEU A 356 -3.89 4.01 -6.46
N VAL A 357 -3.42 2.81 -6.15
CA VAL A 357 -3.09 2.40 -4.78
C VAL A 357 -1.57 2.31 -4.66
N PHE A 358 -0.98 3.10 -3.77
CA PHE A 358 0.45 3.13 -3.52
C PHE A 358 0.74 2.49 -2.17
N PRO A 359 1.30 1.27 -2.10
CA PRO A 359 1.75 0.71 -0.82
C PRO A 359 2.72 1.68 -0.13
N SER A 360 2.43 2.05 1.12
CA SER A 360 3.23 3.04 1.87
C SER A 360 4.53 2.46 2.41
N ILE A 361 4.57 1.15 2.54
CA ILE A 361 5.79 0.39 2.80
C ILE A 361 6.02 -0.54 1.62
N PRO A 362 7.28 -0.79 1.21
CA PRO A 362 7.56 -1.80 0.19
C PRO A 362 7.02 -3.15 0.62
N LEU A 363 6.38 -3.86 -0.31
CA LEU A 363 5.89 -5.19 -0.06
C LEU A 363 7.06 -6.15 0.12
N ALA A 364 6.93 -7.12 1.03
CA ALA A 364 8.00 -8.04 1.34
C ALA A 364 8.34 -8.90 0.10
N PRO A 365 9.63 -9.07 -0.22
CA PRO A 365 10.06 -10.01 -1.25
C PRO A 365 9.53 -11.41 -0.97
N HIS A 366 9.13 -12.14 -2.01
CA HIS A 366 8.44 -13.45 -1.91
C HIS A 366 7.09 -13.42 -1.17
N GLY A 367 6.63 -12.24 -0.73
CA GLY A 367 5.39 -12.07 -0.01
C GLY A 367 4.16 -12.28 -0.89
N ARG A 368 3.05 -12.67 -0.27
CA ARG A 368 1.74 -12.77 -0.93
C ARG A 368 0.76 -11.83 -0.27
N TYR A 369 0.03 -11.09 -1.09
CA TYR A 369 -0.88 -10.04 -0.64
C TYR A 369 -2.23 -10.15 -1.33
N GLY A 370 -3.27 -9.68 -0.64
CA GLY A 370 -4.65 -9.64 -1.14
C GLY A 370 -5.14 -8.20 -1.18
N LEU A 371 -5.44 -7.67 -2.36
CA LEU A 371 -6.17 -6.41 -2.48
C LEU A 371 -7.67 -6.72 -2.48
N VAL A 372 -8.41 -6.17 -1.53
CA VAL A 372 -9.87 -6.28 -1.44
C VAL A 372 -10.48 -4.89 -1.56
N VAL A 373 -11.34 -4.70 -2.56
CA VAL A 373 -12.21 -3.52 -2.67
C VAL A 373 -13.63 -3.97 -2.37
N THR A 374 -14.25 -3.32 -1.39
CA THR A 374 -15.61 -3.67 -0.95
C THR A 374 -16.68 -2.96 -1.79
N ARG A 375 -17.93 -3.44 -1.70
CA ARG A 375 -19.11 -2.78 -2.27
C ARG A 375 -19.49 -1.50 -1.53
N ARG A 376 -18.77 -1.17 -0.46
CA ARG A 376 -18.88 0.09 0.28
C ARG A 376 -18.08 1.22 -0.33
N VAL A 377 -17.28 0.95 -1.37
CA VAL A 377 -16.83 2.01 -2.29
C VAL A 377 -18.02 2.40 -3.15
N LEU A 378 -18.33 3.70 -3.20
CA LEU A 378 -19.56 4.21 -3.79
C LEU A 378 -19.25 5.18 -4.93
N VAL A 379 -20.19 5.31 -5.86
CA VAL A 379 -20.31 6.53 -6.71
C VAL A 379 -21.20 7.56 -6.02
N SER A 380 -22.28 7.07 -5.43
CA SER A 380 -23.22 7.78 -4.56
C SER A 380 -23.90 6.75 -3.66
N PRO A 381 -24.66 7.15 -2.62
CA PRO A 381 -25.35 6.19 -1.74
C PRO A 381 -26.26 5.20 -2.48
N GLU A 382 -26.85 5.59 -3.62
CA GLU A 382 -27.70 4.74 -4.45
C GLU A 382 -26.91 3.75 -5.34
N ARG A 383 -25.61 4.00 -5.52
CA ARG A 383 -24.75 3.39 -6.54
C ARG A 383 -23.45 2.84 -5.93
N PRO A 384 -23.52 1.74 -5.16
CA PRO A 384 -22.32 1.00 -4.76
C PRO A 384 -21.65 0.36 -5.99
N PHE A 385 -20.33 0.23 -5.95
CA PHE A 385 -19.64 -0.58 -6.94
C PHE A 385 -19.92 -2.07 -6.74
N ALA A 386 -20.30 -2.75 -7.81
CA ALA A 386 -20.47 -4.19 -7.87
C ALA A 386 -19.23 -4.88 -8.47
N PRO A 387 -19.03 -6.19 -8.25
CA PRO A 387 -18.08 -6.95 -9.03
C PRO A 387 -18.52 -7.01 -10.49
N SER A 388 -17.54 -7.05 -11.41
CA SER A 388 -17.82 -7.30 -12.83
C SER A 388 -18.54 -8.65 -13.01
N PRO A 389 -19.22 -8.87 -14.15
CA PRO A 389 -19.82 -10.17 -14.45
C PRO A 389 -18.82 -11.34 -14.39
N PHE A 390 -17.57 -11.08 -14.80
CA PHE A 390 -16.48 -12.06 -14.74
C PHE A 390 -16.11 -12.41 -13.29
N LEU A 391 -15.93 -11.42 -12.42
CA LEU A 391 -15.64 -11.68 -11.01
C LEU A 391 -16.83 -12.30 -10.27
N ALA A 392 -18.05 -11.85 -10.56
CA ALA A 392 -19.27 -12.43 -10.01
C ALA A 392 -19.36 -13.94 -10.33
N ALA A 393 -18.97 -14.34 -11.55
CA ALA A 393 -18.86 -15.76 -11.89
C ALA A 393 -17.78 -16.48 -11.06
N ALA A 394 -16.62 -15.86 -10.85
CA ALA A 394 -15.53 -16.41 -10.02
C ALA A 394 -15.84 -16.43 -8.50
N LEU A 395 -16.83 -15.67 -8.03
CA LEU A 395 -17.34 -15.70 -6.65
C LEU A 395 -18.48 -16.72 -6.45
N ALA A 396 -19.28 -16.99 -7.48
CA ALA A 396 -20.40 -17.94 -7.43
C ALA A 396 -19.91 -19.40 -7.31
N PRO A 397 -20.72 -20.39 -6.89
CA PRO A 397 -20.31 -21.79 -6.91
C PRO A 397 -19.89 -22.27 -8.32
N LEU A 398 -18.90 -23.15 -8.39
CA LEU A 398 -18.38 -23.72 -9.65
C LEU A 398 -19.51 -24.29 -10.53
N ALA A 399 -19.65 -23.78 -11.75
CA ALA A 399 -20.54 -24.31 -12.77
C ALA A 399 -19.81 -25.20 -13.80
N PRO A 400 -20.43 -26.29 -14.30
CA PRO A 400 -19.84 -27.11 -15.35
C PRO A 400 -19.63 -26.33 -16.66
N GLY A 401 -18.41 -26.39 -17.22
CA GLY A 401 -18.08 -25.77 -18.51
C GLY A 401 -17.72 -24.28 -18.44
N GLU A 402 -17.41 -23.75 -17.25
CA GLU A 402 -16.84 -22.42 -17.09
C GLU A 402 -15.53 -22.23 -17.87
N ALA A 403 -15.26 -21.00 -18.30
CA ALA A 403 -14.02 -20.66 -18.98
C ALA A 403 -12.82 -20.82 -18.04
N GLU A 404 -11.69 -21.27 -18.58
CA GLU A 404 -10.46 -21.50 -17.80
C GLU A 404 -10.01 -20.27 -17.01
N HIS A 405 -10.14 -19.07 -17.59
CA HIS A 405 -9.85 -17.80 -16.92
C HIS A 405 -10.70 -17.59 -15.66
N VAL A 406 -11.97 -17.99 -15.67
CA VAL A 406 -12.87 -17.88 -14.50
C VAL A 406 -12.45 -18.88 -13.42
N THR A 407 -12.20 -20.14 -13.80
CA THR A 407 -11.74 -21.17 -12.85
C THR A 407 -10.41 -20.79 -12.19
N ARG A 408 -9.47 -20.26 -12.98
CA ARG A 408 -8.18 -19.79 -12.46
C ARG A 408 -8.36 -18.65 -11.47
N VAL A 409 -9.14 -17.63 -11.81
CA VAL A 409 -9.38 -16.48 -10.92
C VAL A 409 -10.14 -16.88 -9.66
N ARG A 410 -11.08 -17.84 -9.75
CA ARG A 410 -11.77 -18.41 -8.61
C ARG A 410 -10.80 -18.95 -7.55
N ASP A 411 -9.80 -19.73 -7.97
CA ASP A 411 -8.82 -20.30 -7.04
C ASP A 411 -7.98 -19.20 -6.37
N LEU A 412 -7.58 -18.16 -7.13
CA LEU A 412 -6.84 -17.01 -6.60
C LEU A 412 -7.67 -16.22 -5.57
N VAL A 413 -8.91 -15.90 -5.92
CA VAL A 413 -9.83 -15.15 -5.06
C VAL A 413 -10.20 -15.94 -3.81
N ALA A 414 -10.35 -17.27 -3.90
CA ALA A 414 -10.64 -18.11 -2.74
C ALA A 414 -9.54 -18.03 -1.67
N GLU A 415 -8.25 -17.94 -2.05
CA GLU A 415 -7.14 -17.75 -1.12
C GLU A 415 -7.22 -16.39 -0.40
N VAL A 416 -7.55 -15.32 -1.15
CA VAL A 416 -7.75 -13.98 -0.58
C VAL A 416 -8.92 -13.97 0.40
N LEU A 417 -10.07 -14.51 0.02
CA LEU A 417 -11.28 -14.54 0.83
C LEU A 417 -11.13 -15.40 2.09
N ALA A 418 -10.34 -16.47 2.04
CA ALA A 418 -10.04 -17.26 3.22
C ALA A 418 -9.39 -16.37 4.30
N VAL A 419 -8.39 -15.58 3.94
CA VAL A 419 -7.73 -14.63 4.87
C VAL A 419 -8.68 -13.50 5.26
N ALA A 420 -9.38 -12.92 4.28
CA ALA A 420 -10.28 -11.79 4.50
C ALA A 420 -11.43 -12.14 5.46
N SER A 421 -11.86 -13.40 5.51
CA SER A 421 -12.86 -13.91 6.46
C SER A 421 -12.32 -14.14 7.88
N GLU A 422 -10.99 -14.22 8.05
CA GLU A 422 -10.32 -14.40 9.34
C GLU A 422 -10.07 -13.06 10.07
N VAL A 423 -10.08 -11.93 9.36
CA VAL A 423 -9.86 -10.59 9.95
C VAL A 423 -11.08 -10.13 10.76
N SER A 424 -10.91 -9.14 11.64
CA SER A 424 -11.99 -8.59 12.47
C SER A 424 -12.18 -7.09 12.23
N PRO A 425 -13.35 -6.63 11.77
CA PRO A 425 -14.50 -7.42 11.29
C PRO A 425 -14.19 -8.26 10.03
N PRO A 426 -14.86 -9.40 9.81
CA PRO A 426 -14.63 -10.23 8.64
C PRO A 426 -15.10 -9.57 7.35
N LEU A 427 -14.29 -9.65 6.31
CA LEU A 427 -14.65 -9.23 4.95
C LEU A 427 -15.23 -10.44 4.21
N LEU A 428 -16.55 -10.44 4.01
CA LEU A 428 -17.30 -11.54 3.44
C LEU A 428 -17.46 -11.38 1.92
N ALA A 429 -17.64 -12.49 1.21
CA ALA A 429 -17.67 -12.53 -0.26
C ALA A 429 -18.80 -11.67 -0.87
N ASP A 430 -19.90 -11.47 -0.15
CA ASP A 430 -21.04 -10.64 -0.55
C ASP A 430 -20.78 -9.13 -0.40
N ASP A 431 -19.78 -8.71 0.38
CA ASP A 431 -19.28 -7.33 0.44
C ASP A 431 -18.14 -7.07 -0.55
N VAL A 432 -17.71 -8.04 -1.36
CA VAL A 432 -16.57 -7.85 -2.29
C VAL A 432 -17.01 -7.32 -3.65
N ALA A 433 -16.38 -6.23 -4.08
CA ALA A 433 -16.46 -5.68 -5.44
C ALA A 433 -15.21 -6.02 -6.28
N LEU A 434 -14.05 -6.21 -5.65
CA LEU A 434 -12.84 -6.73 -6.27
C LEU A 434 -12.01 -7.50 -5.23
N ALA A 435 -11.44 -8.64 -5.62
CA ALA A 435 -10.40 -9.33 -4.86
C ALA A 435 -9.27 -9.76 -5.81
N LEU A 436 -8.03 -9.44 -5.47
CA LEU A 436 -6.84 -9.81 -6.24
C LEU A 436 -5.81 -10.48 -5.34
N ARG A 437 -5.17 -11.54 -5.82
CA ARG A 437 -3.96 -12.10 -5.21
C ARG A 437 -2.73 -11.52 -5.90
N ILE A 438 -1.72 -11.16 -5.13
CA ILE A 438 -0.51 -10.49 -5.59
C ILE A 438 0.71 -11.20 -4.98
N SER A 439 1.59 -11.75 -5.82
CA SER A 439 2.85 -12.36 -5.40
C SER A 439 4.03 -11.48 -5.78
N VAL A 440 4.84 -11.11 -4.79
CA VAL A 440 5.95 -10.17 -4.93
C VAL A 440 7.23 -10.90 -5.35
N ARG A 441 7.98 -10.28 -6.25
CA ARG A 441 9.23 -10.80 -6.80
C ARG A 441 10.35 -10.98 -5.77
N SER A 442 11.40 -11.67 -6.18
CA SER A 442 12.67 -11.69 -5.45
C SER A 442 13.42 -10.36 -5.61
N VAL A 443 14.26 -10.01 -4.62
CA VAL A 443 15.08 -8.79 -4.64
C VAL A 443 16.52 -9.04 -4.22
N GLU A 444 16.86 -10.28 -3.85
CA GLU A 444 18.15 -10.67 -3.29
C GLU A 444 19.31 -10.44 -4.26
N THR A 445 19.02 -10.39 -5.56
CA THR A 445 20.02 -10.14 -6.60
C THR A 445 20.22 -8.66 -6.93
N ILE A 446 19.35 -7.77 -6.45
CA ILE A 446 19.47 -6.32 -6.72
C ILE A 446 20.85 -5.77 -6.30
N PRO A 447 21.45 -6.18 -5.17
CA PRO A 447 22.78 -5.71 -4.78
C PRO A 447 23.94 -6.20 -5.65
N ASN A 448 23.75 -7.23 -6.48
CA ASN A 448 24.87 -7.97 -7.07
C ASN A 448 25.78 -7.08 -7.92
N ASP A 449 25.21 -6.23 -8.78
CA ASP A 449 26.01 -5.38 -9.67
C ASP A 449 26.89 -4.40 -8.87
N LEU A 450 26.31 -3.70 -7.89
CA LEU A 450 27.05 -2.70 -7.11
C LEU A 450 28.05 -3.33 -6.14
N ARG A 451 27.80 -4.57 -5.66
CA ARG A 451 28.80 -5.35 -4.93
C ARG A 451 30.00 -5.71 -5.80
N ALA A 452 29.76 -6.21 -7.01
CA ALA A 452 30.83 -6.55 -7.94
C ALA A 452 31.62 -5.29 -8.36
N VAL A 453 30.93 -4.17 -8.61
CA VAL A 453 31.58 -2.87 -8.87
C VAL A 453 32.48 -2.47 -7.70
N LYS A 454 31.99 -2.59 -6.45
CA LYS A 454 32.79 -2.29 -5.26
C LYS A 454 34.05 -3.13 -5.18
N GLU A 455 33.95 -4.43 -5.41
CA GLU A 455 35.08 -5.35 -5.40
C GLU A 455 36.12 -5.00 -6.48
N GLN A 456 35.66 -4.69 -7.70
CA GLN A 456 36.53 -4.22 -8.79
C GLN A 456 37.26 -2.93 -8.43
N MET A 457 36.56 -1.98 -7.79
CA MET A 457 37.12 -0.69 -7.38
C MET A 457 38.12 -0.80 -6.21
N LEU A 458 37.99 -1.83 -5.36
CA LEU A 458 38.97 -2.15 -4.33
C LEU A 458 40.21 -2.84 -4.90
N ALA A 459 40.05 -3.65 -5.94
CA ALA A 459 41.15 -4.33 -6.63
C ALA A 459 41.96 -3.40 -7.57
N ALA A 460 41.35 -2.31 -8.04
CA ALA A 460 41.96 -1.32 -8.92
C ALA A 460 42.71 -0.22 -8.13
N PRO A 461 43.73 0.43 -8.77
CA PRO A 461 44.27 1.68 -8.23
C PRO A 461 43.19 2.77 -8.19
N ALA A 462 43.37 3.76 -7.32
CA ALA A 462 42.46 4.91 -7.27
C ALA A 462 42.41 5.62 -8.65
N PRO A 463 41.22 6.10 -9.08
CA PRO A 463 41.09 6.83 -10.34
C PRO A 463 42.05 8.02 -10.43
N ALA A 464 42.74 8.15 -11.55
CA ALA A 464 43.60 9.30 -11.81
C ALA A 464 42.76 10.57 -11.97
N PHE A 465 43.26 11.71 -11.49
CA PHE A 465 42.62 13.01 -11.63
C PHE A 465 43.61 14.09 -12.05
N THR A 466 43.06 15.22 -12.49
CA THR A 466 43.83 16.43 -12.83
C THR A 466 43.04 17.65 -12.39
N VAL A 467 43.68 18.52 -11.61
CA VAL A 467 43.14 19.85 -11.31
C VAL A 467 43.32 20.72 -12.55
N THR A 468 42.21 21.28 -13.05
CA THR A 468 42.23 22.12 -14.25
C THR A 468 42.18 23.61 -13.92
N LYS A 469 41.58 23.99 -12.79
CA LYS A 469 41.42 25.38 -12.39
C LYS A 469 41.19 25.49 -10.88
N VAL A 470 41.76 26.53 -10.28
CA VAL A 470 41.51 26.91 -8.89
C VAL A 470 41.09 28.38 -8.88
N THR A 471 39.92 28.67 -8.36
CA THR A 471 39.33 30.02 -8.32
C THR A 471 39.19 30.46 -6.86
N PRO A 472 39.81 31.58 -6.43
CA PRO A 472 39.61 32.10 -5.08
C PRO A 472 38.15 32.49 -4.86
N GLU A 473 37.64 32.23 -3.66
CA GLU A 473 36.40 32.84 -3.21
C GLU A 473 36.65 34.31 -2.87
N THR A 474 35.84 35.20 -3.45
CA THR A 474 36.01 36.65 -3.31
C THR A 474 35.11 37.27 -2.26
N SER A 475 34.05 36.55 -1.84
CA SER A 475 33.15 37.04 -0.81
C SER A 475 33.84 37.01 0.56
N PRO A 476 34.00 38.16 1.25
CA PRO A 476 34.64 38.20 2.57
C PRO A 476 33.82 37.45 3.63
N THR A 477 32.51 37.33 3.44
CA THR A 477 31.58 36.67 4.36
C THR A 477 31.36 35.20 4.06
N SER A 478 31.99 34.64 3.02
CA SER A 478 31.92 33.20 2.75
C SER A 478 33.00 32.47 3.53
N ASP A 479 32.68 31.30 4.05
CA ASP A 479 33.67 30.40 4.69
C ASP A 479 34.43 29.53 3.69
N VAL A 480 34.20 29.70 2.38
CA VAL A 480 34.95 29.04 1.31
C VAL A 480 36.24 29.83 1.04
N ALA A 481 37.35 29.12 0.82
CA ALA A 481 38.63 29.67 0.38
C ALA A 481 38.77 29.63 -1.14
N ALA A 482 38.44 28.50 -1.76
CA ALA A 482 38.61 28.29 -3.19
C ALA A 482 37.59 27.30 -3.77
N ILE A 483 37.24 27.49 -5.03
CA ILE A 483 36.55 26.52 -5.88
C ILE A 483 37.55 25.92 -6.86
N VAL A 484 37.72 24.60 -6.79
CA VAL A 484 38.60 23.80 -7.61
C VAL A 484 37.76 23.05 -8.64
N GLU A 485 38.11 23.19 -9.91
CA GLU A 485 37.54 22.43 -11.02
C GLU A 485 38.61 21.46 -11.54
N GLY A 486 38.24 20.19 -11.73
CA GLY A 486 39.16 19.19 -12.27
C GLY A 486 38.44 18.11 -13.06
N THR A 487 39.22 17.16 -13.55
CA THR A 487 38.70 15.95 -14.19
C THR A 487 39.24 14.70 -13.54
N TRP A 488 38.48 13.61 -13.59
CA TRP A 488 38.88 12.29 -13.12
C TRP A 488 38.51 11.20 -14.12
N GLN A 489 39.22 10.07 -14.07
CA GLN A 489 38.99 8.93 -14.95
C GLN A 489 37.91 8.01 -14.38
N ALA A 490 36.64 8.32 -14.67
CA ALA A 490 35.50 7.56 -14.22
C ALA A 490 35.36 6.23 -14.99
N PRO A 491 35.28 5.08 -14.33
CA PRO A 491 35.00 3.81 -14.98
C PRO A 491 33.56 3.74 -15.52
N ASP A 492 33.37 3.06 -16.64
CA ASP A 492 32.06 2.84 -17.26
C ASP A 492 31.86 1.35 -17.54
N TRP A 493 30.79 0.78 -17.00
CA TRP A 493 30.41 -0.63 -17.16
C TRP A 493 29.44 -0.85 -18.32
N ARG A 494 29.09 0.21 -19.03
CA ARG A 494 28.10 0.15 -20.09
C ARG A 494 28.72 -0.04 -21.47
N SER A 495 27.95 -0.70 -22.33
CA SER A 495 28.09 -0.63 -23.79
C SER A 495 26.74 -0.24 -24.38
N ASN A 496 26.71 0.81 -25.20
CA ASN A 496 25.48 1.40 -25.74
C ASN A 496 24.41 1.73 -24.68
N GLY A 497 24.83 2.14 -23.48
CA GLY A 497 23.92 2.52 -22.39
C GLY A 497 23.44 1.38 -21.50
N PHE A 498 23.89 0.14 -21.74
CA PHE A 498 23.52 -1.04 -20.93
C PHE A 498 24.73 -1.64 -20.24
N PHE A 499 24.60 -2.02 -18.97
CA PHE A 499 25.60 -2.77 -18.21
C PHE A 499 25.96 -4.05 -18.95
N VAL A 500 27.26 -4.22 -19.21
CA VAL A 500 27.81 -5.44 -19.80
C VAL A 500 28.13 -6.39 -18.66
N ARG A 501 27.63 -7.63 -18.75
CA ARG A 501 27.88 -8.69 -17.78
C ARG A 501 28.61 -9.86 -18.43
N ASP A 502 29.44 -10.55 -17.66
CA ASP A 502 30.14 -11.75 -18.12
C ASP A 502 29.24 -13.00 -18.09
N GLY A 503 29.83 -14.18 -18.30
CA GLY A 503 29.10 -15.46 -18.27
C GLY A 503 28.56 -15.86 -16.89
N ALA A 504 29.05 -15.24 -15.81
CA ALA A 504 28.54 -15.41 -14.45
C ALA A 504 27.48 -14.37 -14.10
N GLY A 505 27.23 -13.40 -14.97
CA GLY A 505 26.29 -12.30 -14.72
C GLY A 505 26.90 -11.15 -13.94
N GLU A 506 28.22 -11.10 -13.75
CA GLU A 506 28.89 -10.00 -13.06
C GLU A 506 29.17 -8.84 -14.02
N PRO A 507 28.97 -7.57 -13.62
CA PRO A 507 29.26 -6.42 -14.46
C PRO A 507 30.74 -6.34 -14.79
N VAL A 508 31.09 -6.00 -16.03
CA VAL A 508 32.49 -5.89 -16.49
C VAL A 508 32.75 -4.47 -16.95
N GLN A 509 33.77 -3.83 -16.37
CA GLN A 509 34.19 -2.50 -16.79
C GLN A 509 34.57 -2.51 -18.28
N GLN A 510 33.94 -1.65 -19.07
CA GLN A 510 34.15 -1.57 -20.53
C GLN A 510 35.17 -0.49 -20.90
N SER A 511 35.16 0.63 -20.19
CA SER A 511 36.01 1.77 -20.51
C SER A 511 36.25 2.67 -19.29
N THR A 512 37.00 3.76 -19.51
CA THR A 512 37.12 4.89 -18.60
C THR A 512 36.79 6.18 -19.37
N ARG A 513 36.13 7.13 -18.72
CA ARG A 513 35.76 8.43 -19.28
C ARG A 513 36.33 9.56 -18.42
N SER A 514 36.76 10.63 -19.07
CA SER A 514 37.15 11.85 -18.35
C SER A 514 35.90 12.62 -17.92
N VAL A 515 35.61 12.62 -16.63
CA VAL A 515 34.44 13.28 -16.01
C VAL A 515 34.90 14.48 -15.19
N GLY A 516 34.16 15.59 -15.26
CA GLY A 516 34.42 16.77 -14.43
C GLY A 516 34.06 16.54 -12.96
N PHE A 517 34.88 17.06 -12.04
CA PHE A 517 34.54 17.19 -10.62
C PHE A 517 34.71 18.63 -10.17
N VAL A 518 33.97 19.01 -9.13
CA VAL A 518 34.11 20.29 -8.44
C VAL A 518 34.37 20.02 -6.96
N LEU A 519 35.34 20.75 -6.40
CA LEU A 519 35.74 20.71 -5.01
C LEU A 519 35.73 22.15 -4.46
N ALA A 520 35.00 22.38 -3.37
CA ALA A 520 35.02 23.62 -2.63
C ALA A 520 35.84 23.43 -1.34
N LEU A 521 36.95 24.16 -1.21
CA LEU A 521 37.81 24.13 -0.04
C LEU A 521 37.38 25.21 0.97
N PRO A 522 37.21 24.89 2.26
CA PRO A 522 36.87 25.87 3.29
C PRO A 522 38.08 26.70 3.69
N LYS A 523 37.86 27.85 4.33
CA LYS A 523 38.93 28.66 4.93
C LYS A 523 39.70 27.93 6.02
N ALA A 524 39.07 26.98 6.71
CA ALA A 524 39.74 26.09 7.65
C ALA A 524 40.92 25.33 7.01
N ALA A 525 40.88 25.07 5.69
CA ALA A 525 41.97 24.41 4.98
C ALA A 525 43.26 25.24 4.89
N LEU A 526 43.19 26.55 5.15
CA LEU A 526 44.38 27.42 5.28
C LEU A 526 45.11 27.23 6.61
N GLU A 527 44.49 26.53 7.57
CA GLU A 527 45.04 26.30 8.91
C GLU A 527 45.48 24.83 9.11
N GLY A 528 45.10 23.94 8.21
CA GLY A 528 45.47 22.52 8.20
C GLY A 528 44.48 21.67 7.39
N SER A 529 44.74 20.37 7.31
CA SER A 529 43.91 19.44 6.54
C SER A 529 42.49 19.30 7.11
N VAL A 530 41.47 19.28 6.24
CA VAL A 530 40.05 19.25 6.65
C VAL A 530 39.30 17.99 6.23
N PRO A 531 38.19 17.63 6.89
CA PRO A 531 37.33 16.52 6.48
C PRO A 531 36.56 16.83 5.18
N ILE A 532 35.99 15.78 4.59
CA ILE A 532 35.37 15.84 3.26
C ILE A 532 33.88 15.46 3.36
N THR A 533 33.04 16.21 2.65
CA THR A 533 31.65 15.89 2.34
C THR A 533 31.52 15.60 0.84
N MET A 534 31.11 14.39 0.50
CA MET A 534 30.67 14.07 -0.85
C MET A 534 29.25 14.61 -1.08
N TYR A 535 29.05 15.33 -2.19
CA TYR A 535 27.75 15.89 -2.57
C TYR A 535 27.26 15.30 -3.89
N GLN A 536 25.98 14.91 -3.92
CA GLN A 536 25.26 14.58 -5.14
C GLN A 536 24.10 15.55 -5.37
N HIS A 537 24.03 16.10 -6.58
CA HIS A 537 23.04 17.09 -6.98
C HIS A 537 21.65 16.49 -7.29
N GLY A 538 20.62 17.34 -7.30
CA GLY A 538 19.26 16.96 -7.71
C GLY A 538 19.07 16.90 -9.23
N ASN A 539 17.89 16.51 -9.73
CA ASN A 539 17.56 16.56 -11.16
C ASN A 539 16.56 17.69 -11.45
N PRO A 540 16.79 18.56 -12.45
CA PRO A 540 17.95 18.65 -13.34
C PRO A 540 19.05 19.59 -12.81
N GLY A 541 20.05 19.04 -12.13
CA GLY A 541 21.12 19.77 -11.46
C GLY A 541 22.50 19.64 -12.11
N SER A 542 23.54 20.14 -11.44
CA SER A 542 24.94 19.88 -11.78
C SER A 542 25.90 20.20 -10.63
N ALA A 543 27.06 19.53 -10.58
CA ALA A 543 28.06 19.75 -9.54
C ALA A 543 28.65 21.18 -9.58
N GLU A 544 28.81 21.76 -10.78
CA GLU A 544 29.41 23.08 -10.98
C GLU A 544 28.60 24.20 -10.32
N ARG A 545 27.27 24.02 -10.22
CA ARG A 545 26.38 24.97 -9.56
C ARG A 545 26.21 24.65 -8.10
N GLU A 546 26.01 23.38 -7.78
CA GLU A 546 25.49 23.00 -6.48
C GLU A 546 26.57 22.70 -5.44
N VAL A 547 27.74 22.16 -5.82
CA VAL A 547 28.85 21.97 -4.86
C VAL A 547 29.27 23.30 -4.23
N PRO A 548 29.52 24.39 -5.01
CA PRO A 548 29.80 25.69 -4.42
C PRO A 548 28.64 26.25 -3.61
N SER A 549 27.39 25.96 -3.99
CA SER A 549 26.20 26.42 -3.25
C SER A 549 26.12 25.78 -1.88
N GLN A 550 26.28 24.45 -1.79
CA GLN A 550 26.25 23.73 -0.51
C GLN A 550 27.38 24.16 0.41
N ALA A 551 28.61 24.24 -0.13
CA ALA A 551 29.76 24.67 0.65
C ALA A 551 29.54 26.04 1.30
N ARG A 552 29.01 27.00 0.54
CA ARG A 552 28.73 28.37 1.02
C ARG A 552 27.58 28.44 2.04
N LYS A 553 26.59 27.56 1.96
CA LYS A 553 25.43 27.57 2.85
C LYS A 553 25.75 27.01 4.22
N THR A 554 26.51 25.91 4.26
CA THR A 554 26.72 25.14 5.50
C THR A 554 28.12 24.53 5.62
N SER A 555 28.47 23.56 4.78
CA SER A 555 29.60 22.66 5.04
C SER A 555 30.93 23.38 5.30
N ALA A 556 31.22 24.48 4.59
CA ALA A 556 32.48 25.19 4.78
C ALA A 556 32.56 25.92 6.13
N ARG A 557 31.42 26.37 6.67
CA ARG A 557 31.31 26.96 8.02
C ARG A 557 31.64 25.93 9.10
N SER A 558 31.21 24.69 8.90
CA SER A 558 31.58 23.54 9.73
C SER A 558 32.98 22.98 9.44
N GLY A 559 33.76 23.64 8.58
CA GLY A 559 35.12 23.25 8.25
C GLY A 559 35.24 22.07 7.28
N PHE A 560 34.16 21.63 6.62
CA PHE A 560 34.21 20.55 5.63
C PHE A 560 34.49 21.07 4.22
N ALA A 561 35.37 20.38 3.50
CA ALA A 561 35.44 20.50 2.05
C ALA A 561 34.27 19.77 1.38
N VAL A 562 33.73 20.31 0.29
CA VAL A 562 32.62 19.68 -0.44
C VAL A 562 33.07 19.29 -1.83
N ILE A 563 32.87 18.04 -2.22
CA ILE A 563 33.28 17.52 -3.52
C ILE A 563 32.15 16.75 -4.21
N GLY A 564 32.00 16.90 -5.53
CA GLY A 564 30.98 16.19 -6.30
C GLY A 564 31.23 16.20 -7.80
N PHE A 565 30.42 15.43 -8.54
CA PHE A 565 30.43 15.34 -9.99
C PHE A 565 28.99 15.34 -10.55
N THR A 566 28.84 15.66 -11.84
CA THR A 566 27.53 15.68 -12.50
C THR A 566 27.19 14.29 -13.03
N ASP A 567 26.00 13.75 -12.70
CA ASP A 567 25.60 12.37 -13.04
C ASP A 567 25.49 12.11 -14.57
N PRO A 568 25.54 10.85 -15.04
CA PRO A 568 25.39 10.49 -16.45
C PRO A 568 24.14 11.06 -17.14
N LEU A 569 22.97 11.08 -16.50
CA LEU A 569 21.73 11.56 -17.10
C LEU A 569 21.82 13.07 -17.39
N ASN A 570 22.35 13.85 -16.46
CA ASN A 570 22.54 15.29 -16.63
C ASN A 570 23.73 15.65 -17.52
N ARG A 571 24.82 14.87 -17.46
CA ARG A 571 26.07 15.12 -18.19
C ARG A 571 26.04 14.62 -19.64
N GLU A 572 25.40 13.49 -19.91
CA GLU A 572 25.48 12.82 -21.23
C GLU A 572 24.25 13.08 -22.09
N VAL A 573 23.06 13.21 -21.47
CA VAL A 573 21.80 13.35 -22.21
C VAL A 573 21.39 14.81 -22.41
N ALA A 574 21.55 15.64 -21.38
CA ALA A 574 21.16 17.04 -21.42
C ALA A 574 22.31 18.02 -21.09
N PRO A 575 23.50 17.87 -21.70
CA PRO A 575 24.65 18.71 -21.38
C PRO A 575 24.40 20.17 -21.77
N GLY A 576 24.61 21.09 -20.82
CA GLY A 576 24.60 22.53 -21.09
C GLY A 576 23.23 23.13 -21.44
N GLU A 577 22.16 22.34 -21.43
CA GLU A 577 20.81 22.85 -21.60
C GLU A 577 20.39 23.63 -20.34
N THR A 578 19.81 24.81 -20.56
CA THR A 578 19.41 25.73 -19.49
C THR A 578 17.90 25.75 -19.27
N ASP A 579 17.12 25.32 -20.26
CA ASP A 579 15.68 25.19 -20.13
C ASP A 579 15.29 23.86 -19.47
N THR A 580 14.62 23.94 -18.32
CA THR A 580 14.22 22.78 -17.52
C THR A 580 13.32 21.82 -18.30
N VAL A 581 12.39 22.32 -19.11
CA VAL A 581 11.45 21.48 -19.87
C VAL A 581 12.19 20.72 -20.97
N ALA A 582 13.09 21.39 -21.70
CA ALA A 582 13.93 20.77 -22.70
C ALA A 582 14.84 19.69 -22.10
N ARG A 583 15.44 19.92 -20.92
CA ARG A 583 16.23 18.89 -20.21
C ARG A 583 15.41 17.65 -19.89
N ILE A 584 14.28 17.83 -19.21
CA ILE A 584 13.41 16.72 -18.82
C ILE A 584 12.94 15.96 -20.07
N THR A 585 12.56 16.69 -21.13
CA THR A 585 12.15 16.09 -22.40
C THR A 585 13.26 15.22 -22.99
N ALA A 586 14.50 15.71 -23.05
CA ALA A 586 15.65 14.94 -23.54
C ALA A 586 15.89 13.66 -22.70
N GLN A 587 15.79 13.75 -21.38
CA GLN A 587 15.93 12.62 -20.46
C GLN A 587 14.85 11.55 -20.69
N VAL A 588 13.59 11.95 -20.83
CA VAL A 588 12.49 11.04 -21.16
C VAL A 588 12.74 10.33 -22.49
N PHE A 589 13.18 11.07 -23.52
CA PHE A 589 13.52 10.46 -24.82
C PHE A 589 14.70 9.50 -24.74
N ALA A 590 15.69 9.75 -23.88
CA ALA A 590 16.84 8.85 -23.69
C ALA A 590 16.47 7.52 -23.03
N VAL A 591 15.35 7.45 -22.29
CA VAL A 591 14.78 6.20 -21.78
C VAL A 591 13.85 5.55 -22.82
N PHE A 592 12.98 6.35 -23.43
CA PHE A 592 11.98 5.87 -24.38
C PHE A 592 12.61 5.27 -25.64
N LEU A 593 13.62 5.90 -26.23
CA LEU A 593 14.20 5.43 -27.49
C LEU A 593 14.84 4.03 -27.37
N PRO A 594 15.70 3.72 -26.37
CA PRO A 594 16.22 2.37 -26.18
C PRO A 594 15.14 1.32 -25.91
N LEU A 595 14.08 1.66 -25.16
CA LEU A 595 12.92 0.77 -24.98
C LEU A 595 12.26 0.41 -26.31
N THR A 596 12.09 1.38 -27.21
CA THR A 596 11.53 1.11 -28.53
C THR A 596 12.44 0.27 -29.43
N GLN A 597 13.75 0.53 -29.40
CA GLN A 597 14.73 -0.08 -30.32
C GLN A 597 15.23 -1.45 -29.85
N TYR A 598 15.51 -1.58 -28.56
CA TYR A 598 16.19 -2.75 -27.98
C TYR A 598 15.31 -3.54 -27.01
N ARG A 599 14.10 -3.04 -26.69
CA ARG A 599 13.20 -3.63 -25.69
C ARG A 599 13.87 -3.78 -24.32
N ARG A 600 14.73 -2.83 -23.96
CA ARG A 600 15.52 -2.84 -22.71
C ARG A 600 15.65 -1.43 -22.17
N LEU A 601 15.67 -1.30 -20.84
CA LEU A 601 15.96 -0.03 -20.17
C LEU A 601 17.46 0.26 -20.16
N PRO A 602 17.87 1.51 -20.44
CA PRO A 602 19.26 1.92 -20.25
C PRO A 602 19.59 2.04 -18.76
N ASP A 603 20.83 1.71 -18.43
CA ASP A 603 21.36 1.59 -17.07
C ASP A 603 22.02 2.91 -16.59
N TYR A 604 21.27 4.03 -16.66
CA TYR A 604 21.80 5.33 -16.25
C TYR A 604 21.99 5.46 -14.73
N TRP A 605 21.03 4.98 -13.95
CA TRP A 605 21.01 5.15 -12.49
C TRP A 605 22.03 4.26 -11.79
N VAL A 606 22.06 2.98 -12.14
CA VAL A 606 23.08 2.05 -11.63
C VAL A 606 24.49 2.47 -12.06
N GLN A 607 24.67 3.10 -13.23
CA GLN A 607 25.95 3.72 -13.60
C GLN A 607 26.30 4.90 -12.69
N THR A 608 25.35 5.75 -12.32
CA THR A 608 25.60 6.84 -11.35
C THR A 608 26.13 6.27 -10.05
N ASN A 609 25.48 5.27 -9.46
CA ASN A 609 25.95 4.65 -8.22
C ASN A 609 27.32 3.98 -8.39
N ALA A 610 27.58 3.35 -9.54
CA ALA A 610 28.89 2.78 -9.84
C ALA A 610 29.99 3.86 -9.92
N GLU A 611 29.70 5.01 -10.53
CA GLU A 611 30.59 6.18 -10.53
C GLU A 611 30.77 6.73 -9.11
N GLN A 612 29.73 6.78 -8.27
CA GLN A 612 29.85 7.22 -6.88
C GLN A 612 30.78 6.31 -6.07
N ILE A 613 30.68 4.98 -6.22
CA ILE A 613 31.57 4.02 -5.57
C ILE A 613 33.03 4.23 -6.02
N ALA A 614 33.25 4.45 -7.32
CA ALA A 614 34.58 4.77 -7.84
C ALA A 614 35.08 6.14 -7.34
N PHE A 615 34.19 7.11 -7.17
CA PHE A 615 34.50 8.44 -6.67
C PHE A 615 34.97 8.43 -5.22
N LEU A 616 34.44 7.53 -4.37
CA LEU A 616 34.97 7.29 -3.02
C LEU A 616 36.44 6.86 -3.05
N ARG A 617 36.84 6.03 -4.03
CA ARG A 617 38.26 5.66 -4.22
C ARG A 617 39.10 6.85 -4.66
N LEU A 618 38.58 7.72 -5.52
CA LEU A 618 39.25 8.98 -5.83
C LEU A 618 39.45 9.84 -4.58
N ILE A 619 38.40 10.07 -3.79
CA ILE A 619 38.44 10.87 -2.56
C ILE A 619 39.53 10.36 -1.61
N SER A 620 39.64 9.04 -1.44
CA SER A 620 40.67 8.43 -0.59
C SER A 620 42.11 8.72 -1.03
N SER A 621 42.32 9.13 -2.28
CA SER A 621 43.64 9.49 -2.84
C SER A 621 43.98 10.97 -2.75
N LEU A 622 43.04 11.83 -2.30
CA LEU A 622 43.23 13.28 -2.27
C LEU A 622 44.07 13.79 -1.09
N GLY A 623 44.52 12.93 -0.18
CA GLY A 623 45.28 13.32 1.01
C GLY A 623 46.69 13.88 0.76
N SER A 624 47.11 13.99 -0.50
CA SER A 624 48.33 14.70 -0.91
C SER A 624 48.04 15.97 -1.70
N LEU A 625 46.78 16.37 -1.83
CA LEU A 625 46.40 17.57 -2.55
C LEU A 625 46.74 18.81 -1.70
N ASP A 626 47.58 19.68 -2.22
CA ASP A 626 48.03 20.92 -1.59
C ASP A 626 47.93 22.04 -2.64
N LEU A 627 46.89 22.85 -2.52
CA LEU A 627 46.52 23.94 -3.43
C LEU A 627 46.47 25.30 -2.72
N LEU A 628 46.39 25.32 -1.39
CA LEU A 628 46.30 26.55 -0.61
C LEU A 628 47.62 26.87 0.12
N PRO A 629 47.95 28.16 0.29
CA PRO A 629 47.36 29.32 -0.38
C PRO A 629 47.53 29.29 -1.91
N ILE A 630 46.54 29.81 -2.64
CA ILE A 630 46.52 29.74 -4.12
C ILE A 630 47.77 30.37 -4.72
N GLY A 631 48.49 29.59 -5.54
CA GLY A 631 49.72 30.02 -6.21
C GLY A 631 50.98 29.95 -5.33
N ALA A 632 50.84 29.58 -4.06
CA ALA A 632 51.94 29.28 -3.15
C ALA A 632 51.54 28.16 -2.16
N PRO A 633 51.30 26.91 -2.63
CA PRO A 633 51.04 25.75 -1.78
C PRO A 633 52.08 25.64 -0.66
N ASP A 634 51.63 25.40 0.56
CA ASP A 634 52.46 25.55 1.77
C ASP A 634 53.15 24.25 2.22
N GLY A 635 52.92 23.15 1.51
CA GLY A 635 53.44 21.82 1.80
C GLY A 635 52.55 21.00 2.74
N VAL A 636 51.42 21.53 3.20
CA VAL A 636 50.42 20.83 4.01
C VAL A 636 49.24 20.43 3.12
N PRO A 637 48.80 19.16 3.13
CA PRO A 637 47.62 18.78 2.37
C PRO A 637 46.37 19.55 2.82
N ASP A 638 45.56 20.02 1.87
CA ASP A 638 44.31 20.72 2.14
C ASP A 638 43.24 19.78 2.74
N LEU A 639 43.33 18.48 2.47
CA LEU A 639 42.30 17.48 2.77
C LEU A 639 42.86 16.33 3.60
N ASP A 640 42.10 15.87 4.58
CA ASP A 640 42.40 14.65 5.35
C ASP A 640 41.34 13.56 5.05
N PRO A 641 41.62 12.62 4.13
CA PRO A 641 40.70 11.53 3.81
C PRO A 641 40.65 10.44 4.90
N THR A 642 41.42 10.58 6.00
CA THR A 642 41.35 9.67 7.16
C THR A 642 40.33 10.12 8.21
N LEU A 643 39.90 11.38 8.15
CA LEU A 643 38.78 11.86 8.94
C LEU A 643 37.45 11.30 8.41
N PRO A 644 36.39 11.29 9.25
CA PRO A 644 35.04 10.89 8.86
C PRO A 644 34.58 11.52 7.53
N LEU A 645 34.34 10.67 6.54
CA LEU A 645 33.75 11.06 5.27
C LEU A 645 32.22 11.15 5.42
N THR A 646 31.65 12.27 4.97
CA THR A 646 30.20 12.50 5.02
C THR A 646 29.58 12.55 3.62
N TYR A 647 28.27 12.33 3.53
CA TYR A 647 27.50 12.41 2.29
C TYR A 647 26.30 13.33 2.43
N VAL A 648 26.06 14.18 1.44
CA VAL A 648 24.81 14.93 1.30
C VAL A 648 24.23 14.66 -0.08
N GLY A 649 23.03 14.10 -0.09
CA GLY A 649 22.20 14.01 -1.28
C GLY A 649 20.99 14.91 -1.12
N ILE A 650 20.64 15.65 -2.18
CA ILE A 650 19.40 16.45 -2.23
C ILE A 650 18.56 16.02 -3.42
N SER A 651 17.26 15.80 -3.23
CA SER A 651 16.34 15.40 -4.30
C SER A 651 16.82 14.12 -5.01
N GLU A 652 17.11 14.13 -6.30
CA GLU A 652 17.72 12.98 -6.99
C GLU A 652 19.05 12.53 -6.35
N GLY A 653 19.84 13.44 -5.80
CA GLY A 653 21.02 13.07 -5.02
C GLY A 653 20.69 12.30 -3.73
N ALA A 654 19.57 12.61 -3.08
CA ALA A 654 19.08 11.83 -1.95
C ALA A 654 18.55 10.46 -2.42
N ASN A 655 17.91 10.41 -3.60
CA ASN A 655 17.48 9.16 -4.23
C ASN A 655 18.65 8.22 -4.56
N HIS A 656 19.81 8.75 -4.95
CA HIS A 656 21.01 7.92 -5.15
C HIS A 656 21.60 7.37 -3.85
N GLY A 657 21.28 7.96 -2.69
CA GLY A 657 21.80 7.55 -1.38
C GLY A 657 21.58 6.06 -1.08
N PRO A 658 20.35 5.54 -1.14
CA PRO A 658 20.06 4.11 -1.01
C PRO A 658 20.85 3.20 -1.95
N GLY A 659 21.13 3.64 -3.18
CA GLY A 659 21.98 2.92 -4.13
C GLY A 659 23.49 3.01 -3.82
N LEU A 660 23.92 3.89 -2.90
CA LEU A 660 25.32 4.09 -2.54
C LEU A 660 25.67 3.50 -1.17
N LEU A 661 24.90 3.87 -0.14
CA LEU A 661 25.24 3.67 1.27
C LEU A 661 25.45 2.19 1.67
N PRO A 662 24.68 1.20 1.17
CA PRO A 662 24.96 -0.21 1.45
C PRO A 662 26.35 -0.67 1.00
N TYR A 663 26.96 0.01 0.02
CA TYR A 663 28.22 -0.35 -0.63
C TYR A 663 29.40 0.53 -0.21
N ALA A 664 29.16 1.49 0.68
CA ALA A 664 30.08 2.56 1.03
C ALA A 664 30.36 2.63 2.54
N PRO A 665 30.99 1.60 3.14
CA PRO A 665 31.38 1.64 4.57
C PRO A 665 32.38 2.77 4.89
N GLU A 666 32.94 3.43 3.87
CA GLU A 666 33.76 4.64 4.02
C GLU A 666 32.96 5.85 4.50
N ILE A 667 31.65 5.92 4.23
CA ILE A 667 30.80 7.04 4.66
C ILE A 667 30.35 6.81 6.11
N GLU A 668 30.65 7.76 6.99
CA GLU A 668 30.28 7.72 8.41
C GLU A 668 28.87 8.29 8.67
N ALA A 669 28.51 9.35 7.95
CA ALA A 669 27.25 10.05 8.13
C ALA A 669 26.70 10.57 6.80
N ALA A 670 25.41 10.34 6.55
CA ALA A 670 24.73 10.70 5.32
C ALA A 670 23.43 11.46 5.60
N ALA A 671 23.27 12.64 5.00
CA ALA A 671 22.00 13.36 4.99
C ALA A 671 21.29 13.17 3.65
N LEU A 672 20.10 12.57 3.68
CA LEU A 672 19.21 12.36 2.53
C LEU A 672 18.06 13.37 2.63
N VAL A 673 18.17 14.46 1.90
CA VAL A 673 17.25 15.60 1.99
C VAL A 673 16.26 15.55 0.85
N VAL A 674 14.97 15.51 1.17
CA VAL A 674 13.83 15.51 0.24
C VAL A 674 13.94 14.47 -0.87
N GLY A 675 14.34 13.25 -0.51
CA GLY A 675 14.42 12.10 -1.40
C GLY A 675 13.51 10.96 -0.93
N GLY A 676 13.16 10.07 -1.85
CA GLY A 676 12.23 8.95 -1.58
C GLY A 676 12.16 7.92 -2.70
N ARG A 677 12.76 8.21 -3.87
CA ARG A 677 12.70 7.44 -5.12
C ARG A 677 11.29 6.89 -5.38
N ARG A 678 11.11 5.61 -5.78
CA ARG A 678 9.86 5.08 -6.34
C ARG A 678 9.49 5.82 -7.63
N PHE A 679 10.28 5.57 -8.68
CA PHE A 679 10.36 6.41 -9.86
C PHE A 679 9.00 6.78 -10.47
N THR A 680 8.10 5.81 -10.66
CA THR A 680 6.80 6.10 -11.28
C THR A 680 5.84 6.86 -10.37
N GLU A 681 5.93 6.67 -9.06
CA GLU A 681 5.17 7.46 -8.10
C GLU A 681 5.60 8.93 -8.13
N VAL A 682 6.91 9.20 -8.14
CA VAL A 682 7.45 10.56 -8.31
C VAL A 682 6.99 11.18 -9.63
N MET A 683 7.04 10.42 -10.73
CA MET A 683 6.56 10.91 -12.03
C MET A 683 5.07 11.26 -12.02
N ILE A 684 4.22 10.41 -11.42
CA ILE A 684 2.77 10.66 -11.32
C ILE A 684 2.53 11.92 -10.47
N HIS A 685 3.16 12.00 -9.29
CA HIS A 685 3.04 13.15 -8.38
C HIS A 685 3.40 14.48 -9.06
N GLN A 686 4.53 14.51 -9.76
CA GLN A 686 5.03 15.73 -10.40
C GLN A 686 4.29 16.09 -11.69
N GLN A 687 3.93 15.10 -12.51
CA GLN A 687 3.69 15.31 -13.94
C GLN A 687 2.49 14.54 -14.50
N ALA A 688 1.55 14.06 -13.69
CA ALA A 688 0.40 13.29 -14.18
C ALA A 688 -0.28 13.90 -15.43
N ALA A 689 -0.62 15.19 -15.41
CA ALA A 689 -1.25 15.87 -16.55
C ALA A 689 -0.36 15.92 -17.80
N THR A 690 0.94 16.16 -17.61
CA THR A 690 1.93 16.16 -18.70
C THR A 690 2.10 14.76 -19.29
N ILE A 691 2.16 13.72 -18.45
CA ILE A 691 2.27 12.33 -18.89
C ILE A 691 1.04 11.95 -19.73
N LEU A 692 -0.17 12.25 -19.25
CA LEU A 692 -1.40 11.98 -19.98
C LEU A 692 -1.43 12.68 -21.35
N SER A 693 -1.04 13.96 -21.39
CA SER A 693 -1.04 14.73 -22.65
C SER A 693 0.05 14.28 -23.62
N GLN A 694 1.27 13.98 -23.15
CA GLN A 694 2.39 13.56 -24.00
C GLN A 694 2.22 12.13 -24.51
N LEU A 695 1.96 11.17 -23.62
CA LEU A 695 1.74 9.78 -24.03
C LEU A 695 0.44 9.65 -24.83
N GLY A 696 -0.64 10.32 -24.41
CA GLY A 696 -1.88 10.34 -25.19
C GLY A 696 -1.70 11.00 -26.56
N GLY A 697 -0.86 12.03 -26.67
CA GLY A 697 -0.53 12.66 -27.96
C GLY A 697 0.22 11.73 -28.91
N LEU A 698 1.14 10.92 -28.40
CA LEU A 698 1.89 9.91 -29.17
C LEU A 698 1.07 8.65 -29.47
N PHE A 699 0.18 8.27 -28.55
CA PHE A 699 -0.55 7.01 -28.55
C PHE A 699 -2.03 7.25 -28.24
N GLN A 700 -2.74 7.77 -29.24
CA GLN A 700 -4.10 8.31 -29.09
C GLN A 700 -5.15 7.29 -28.68
N SER A 701 -4.92 6.00 -28.93
CA SER A 701 -5.88 4.94 -28.59
C SER A 701 -5.74 4.42 -27.15
N LEU A 702 -4.72 4.87 -26.40
CA LEU A 702 -4.61 4.56 -24.98
C LEU A 702 -5.69 5.27 -24.16
N SER A 703 -6.36 4.52 -23.30
CA SER A 703 -7.11 5.09 -22.20
C SER A 703 -6.16 5.61 -21.12
N PRO A 704 -6.58 6.59 -20.30
CA PRO A 704 -5.81 6.99 -19.13
C PRO A 704 -5.49 5.83 -18.17
N ALA A 705 -6.41 4.86 -17.99
CA ALA A 705 -6.16 3.67 -17.17
C ALA A 705 -5.05 2.77 -17.76
N GLU A 706 -4.98 2.65 -19.08
CA GLU A 706 -3.90 1.94 -19.78
C GLU A 706 -2.54 2.66 -19.60
N ILE A 707 -2.53 3.99 -19.59
CA ILE A 707 -1.31 4.79 -19.30
C ILE A 707 -0.81 4.49 -17.87
N TRP A 708 -1.71 4.53 -16.87
CA TRP A 708 -1.33 4.24 -15.49
C TRP A 708 -0.85 2.80 -15.30
N THR A 709 -1.45 1.86 -16.03
CA THR A 709 -1.03 0.45 -16.01
C THR A 709 0.35 0.29 -16.67
N ALA A 710 0.60 0.96 -17.80
CA ALA A 710 1.89 0.97 -18.47
C ALA A 710 3.02 1.54 -17.58
N LEU A 711 2.73 2.55 -16.76
CA LEU A 711 3.68 3.03 -15.76
C LEU A 711 3.95 1.98 -14.68
N ALA A 712 2.94 1.27 -14.16
CA ALA A 712 3.17 0.21 -13.18
C ALA A 712 4.04 -0.93 -13.73
N LEU A 713 3.83 -1.31 -15.01
CA LEU A 713 4.68 -2.23 -15.75
C LEU A 713 6.12 -1.71 -15.89
N PHE A 714 6.26 -0.42 -16.22
CA PHE A 714 7.57 0.25 -16.31
C PHE A 714 8.31 0.21 -14.98
N GLN A 715 7.65 0.50 -13.84
CA GLN A 715 8.28 0.42 -12.53
C GLN A 715 8.86 -0.97 -12.27
N GLY A 716 8.10 -2.04 -12.58
CA GLY A 716 8.57 -3.41 -12.39
C GLY A 716 9.88 -3.73 -13.13
N ILE A 717 10.05 -3.24 -14.36
CA ILE A 717 11.30 -3.43 -15.11
C ILE A 717 12.40 -2.44 -14.68
N PHE A 718 12.02 -1.30 -14.12
CA PHE A 718 12.92 -0.26 -13.63
C PHE A 718 13.52 -0.58 -12.25
N ASP A 719 12.83 -1.38 -11.44
CA ASP A 719 13.18 -1.68 -10.05
C ASP A 719 14.63 -2.14 -9.80
N VAL A 720 15.28 -2.79 -10.79
CA VAL A 720 16.68 -3.23 -10.66
C VAL A 720 17.68 -2.07 -10.54
N GLN A 721 17.27 -0.88 -10.97
CA GLN A 721 18.03 0.36 -10.85
C GLN A 721 17.23 1.44 -10.09
N ASP A 722 16.09 1.07 -9.50
CA ASP A 722 15.38 1.94 -8.56
C ASP A 722 16.05 1.82 -7.19
N GLU A 723 16.73 2.88 -6.78
CA GLU A 723 17.53 2.91 -5.57
C GLU A 723 16.69 2.65 -4.31
N HIS A 724 15.37 2.86 -4.33
CA HIS A 724 14.51 2.53 -3.20
C HIS A 724 14.65 1.06 -2.79
N ASN A 725 14.79 0.15 -3.75
CA ASN A 725 14.95 -1.28 -3.48
C ASN A 725 16.31 -1.64 -2.84
N HIS A 726 17.27 -0.71 -2.83
CA HIS A 726 18.54 -0.89 -2.15
C HIS A 726 18.49 -0.45 -0.67
N ALA A 727 17.51 0.36 -0.29
CA ALA A 727 17.45 0.98 1.04
C ALA A 727 17.47 -0.04 2.19
N ARG A 728 16.81 -1.18 2.03
CA ARG A 728 16.78 -2.25 3.04
C ARG A 728 18.14 -2.79 3.43
N PHE A 729 19.11 -2.73 2.52
CA PHE A 729 20.44 -3.24 2.78
C PHE A 729 21.30 -2.29 3.64
N ILE A 730 20.74 -1.14 4.05
CA ILE A 730 21.37 -0.24 5.00
C ILE A 730 21.26 -0.81 6.42
N TYR A 731 20.06 -0.97 6.99
CA TYR A 731 19.91 -1.52 8.36
C TYR A 731 19.04 -2.77 8.48
N ARG A 732 18.08 -3.00 7.57
CA ARG A 732 17.11 -4.11 7.68
C ARG A 732 17.73 -5.46 7.35
N ASP A 733 18.32 -5.57 6.16
CA ASP A 733 18.98 -6.78 5.65
C ASP A 733 20.46 -6.50 5.26
N PRO A 734 21.28 -5.97 6.17
CA PRO A 734 22.63 -5.53 5.85
C PRO A 734 23.56 -6.70 5.53
N PHE A 735 24.48 -6.50 4.59
CA PHE A 735 25.50 -7.49 4.24
C PHE A 735 26.91 -6.92 4.41
N PRO A 736 27.93 -7.77 4.63
CA PRO A 736 29.31 -7.31 4.68
C PRO A 736 29.78 -6.76 3.32
N VAL A 737 30.45 -5.62 3.36
CA VAL A 737 31.11 -5.00 2.19
C VAL A 737 32.55 -4.68 2.57
N ALA A 738 33.51 -4.97 1.69
CA ALA A 738 34.93 -4.74 1.94
C ALA A 738 35.44 -5.39 3.25
N GLY A 739 34.86 -6.53 3.65
CA GLY A 739 35.22 -7.24 4.89
C GLY A 739 34.70 -6.60 6.19
N THR A 740 33.82 -5.60 6.10
CA THR A 740 33.22 -4.93 7.27
C THR A 740 31.70 -4.92 7.20
N THR A 741 31.05 -4.80 8.36
CA THR A 741 29.60 -4.60 8.51
C THR A 741 29.26 -3.17 8.94
N LYS A 742 30.24 -2.26 8.87
CA LYS A 742 30.08 -0.84 9.19
C LYS A 742 29.06 -0.19 8.24
N ARG A 743 28.28 0.74 8.79
CA ARG A 743 27.17 1.41 8.11
C ARG A 743 27.29 2.91 8.35
N ALA A 744 26.81 3.70 7.40
CA ALA A 744 26.66 5.14 7.62
C ALA A 744 25.53 5.38 8.62
N SER A 745 25.68 6.38 9.48
CA SER A 745 24.53 7.00 10.15
C SER A 745 23.71 7.78 9.12
N VAL A 746 22.37 7.81 9.27
CA VAL A 746 21.48 8.40 8.25
C VAL A 746 20.47 9.36 8.85
N LEU A 747 20.50 10.62 8.37
CA LEU A 747 19.46 11.62 8.59
C LEU A 747 18.61 11.73 7.33
N VAL A 748 17.33 11.41 7.40
CA VAL A 748 16.36 11.64 6.32
C VAL A 748 15.50 12.85 6.68
N THR A 749 15.31 13.78 5.75
CA THR A 749 14.42 14.92 5.97
C THR A 749 13.46 15.13 4.81
N GLU A 750 12.27 15.62 5.12
CA GLU A 750 11.31 16.10 4.14
C GLU A 750 10.74 17.46 4.51
N GLY A 751 10.17 18.15 3.52
CA GLY A 751 9.26 19.26 3.77
C GLY A 751 7.83 18.85 3.46
N LEU A 752 6.87 19.17 4.32
CA LEU A 752 5.46 18.85 4.06
C LEU A 752 4.98 19.52 2.77
N ASP A 753 4.07 18.86 2.08
CA ASP A 753 3.46 19.33 0.82
C ASP A 753 4.50 19.64 -0.28
N ASP A 754 5.59 18.85 -0.31
CA ASP A 754 6.60 18.87 -1.36
C ASP A 754 5.97 18.54 -2.73
N SER A 755 6.04 19.48 -3.67
CA SER A 755 5.44 19.33 -5.01
C SER A 755 6.30 18.51 -5.98
N LEU A 756 7.56 18.22 -5.61
CA LEU A 756 8.51 17.50 -6.44
C LEU A 756 8.65 16.04 -5.98
N VAL A 757 8.89 15.77 -4.72
CA VAL A 757 8.97 14.40 -4.20
C VAL A 757 7.80 14.18 -3.26
N PRO A 758 6.88 13.23 -3.54
CA PRO A 758 5.76 13.00 -2.65
C PRO A 758 6.28 12.59 -1.28
N ASN A 759 5.80 13.24 -0.21
CA ASN A 759 6.15 12.88 1.18
C ASN A 759 6.01 11.38 1.43
N HIS A 760 4.94 10.78 0.89
CA HIS A 760 4.71 9.34 0.93
C HIS A 760 5.92 8.48 0.49
N ALA A 761 6.67 8.89 -0.54
CA ALA A 761 7.87 8.17 -0.98
C ALA A 761 9.06 8.34 -0.01
N THR A 762 9.22 9.54 0.56
CA THR A 762 10.25 9.81 1.58
C THR A 762 9.98 9.05 2.89
N GLU A 763 8.72 9.02 3.32
CA GLU A 763 8.25 8.24 4.46
C GLU A 763 8.47 6.73 4.23
N SER A 764 8.16 6.25 3.02
CA SER A 764 8.41 4.87 2.60
C SER A 764 9.91 4.53 2.64
N LEU A 765 10.77 5.47 2.23
CA LEU A 765 12.23 5.31 2.29
C LEU A 765 12.71 5.19 3.75
N ALA A 766 12.22 6.04 4.65
CA ALA A 766 12.54 5.96 6.08
C ALA A 766 12.14 4.60 6.69
N TYR A 767 11.03 4.01 6.21
CA TYR A 767 10.64 2.65 6.60
C TYR A 767 11.57 1.58 6.02
N GLU A 768 11.88 1.65 4.72
CA GLU A 768 12.62 0.59 4.03
C GLU A 768 14.07 0.49 4.53
N ILE A 769 14.71 1.61 4.91
CA ILE A 769 16.05 1.65 5.48
C ILE A 769 16.21 0.70 6.68
N GLY A 770 15.20 0.59 7.53
CA GLY A 770 15.19 -0.23 8.75
C GLY A 770 14.46 0.49 9.88
N PRO A 771 13.13 0.55 9.81
CA PRO A 771 12.26 1.66 10.23
C PRO A 771 12.91 2.68 11.16
N ILE A 772 13.44 3.76 10.59
CA ILE A 772 14.15 4.77 11.37
C ILE A 772 13.13 5.66 12.13
N PRO A 773 13.45 6.13 13.35
CA PRO A 773 12.50 6.87 14.15
C PRO A 773 12.18 8.25 13.57
N HIS A 774 10.89 8.60 13.59
CA HIS A 774 10.40 9.95 13.37
C HIS A 774 10.67 10.77 14.64
N LEU A 775 11.57 11.73 14.50
CA LEU A 775 12.07 12.55 15.59
C LEU A 775 11.03 13.62 16.01
N LEU A 776 10.78 13.72 17.31
CA LEU A 776 9.93 14.76 17.90
C LEU A 776 10.60 16.15 17.79
N PRO A 777 9.81 17.23 17.58
CA PRO A 777 8.35 17.25 17.46
C PRO A 777 7.82 16.78 16.08
N ILE A 778 6.83 15.89 16.09
CA ILE A 778 6.15 15.38 14.89
C ILE A 778 5.24 16.47 14.31
N GLN A 779 5.38 16.75 13.01
CA GLN A 779 4.54 17.73 12.31
C GLN A 779 3.28 17.06 11.75
N ARG A 780 3.45 15.94 11.05
CA ARG A 780 2.38 15.07 10.54
C ARG A 780 2.74 13.62 10.85
N THR A 781 1.88 12.92 11.58
CA THR A 781 2.15 11.53 11.97
C THR A 781 2.32 10.61 10.76
N VAL A 782 3.38 9.80 10.77
CA VAL A 782 3.62 8.73 9.80
C VAL A 782 3.33 7.40 10.49
N ALA A 783 2.19 6.79 10.17
CA ALA A 783 1.59 5.72 10.98
C ALA A 783 2.46 4.45 11.14
N PHE A 784 3.40 4.23 10.22
CA PHE A 784 4.24 3.04 10.16
C PHE A 784 5.71 3.28 10.59
N LEU A 785 6.04 4.47 11.09
CA LEU A 785 7.36 4.76 11.66
C LEU A 785 7.29 4.85 13.19
N PRO A 786 8.29 4.33 13.93
CA PRO A 786 8.39 4.57 15.37
C PRO A 786 8.69 6.05 15.64
N THR A 787 8.36 6.55 16.83
CA THR A 787 8.69 7.92 17.25
C THR A 787 9.79 7.92 18.31
N ALA A 788 10.60 8.99 18.37
CA ALA A 788 11.63 9.15 19.40
C ALA A 788 11.87 10.63 19.76
N THR A 789 12.27 10.88 21.01
CA THR A 789 12.67 12.21 21.49
C THR A 789 14.15 12.45 21.20
N GLY A 790 14.48 13.63 20.67
CA GLY A 790 15.85 14.05 20.44
C GLY A 790 16.63 14.37 21.72
N PRO A 791 17.97 14.43 21.64
CA PRO A 791 18.78 14.04 20.49
C PRO A 791 18.79 12.50 20.28
N LEU A 792 18.98 12.07 19.04
CA LEU A 792 19.24 10.66 18.72
C LEU A 792 20.75 10.43 18.61
N GLU A 793 21.22 9.36 19.22
CA GLU A 793 22.62 8.92 19.17
C GLU A 793 22.67 7.41 19.42
N ALA A 794 23.42 6.67 18.59
CA ALA A 794 23.64 5.23 18.71
C ALA A 794 22.33 4.39 18.81
N ASN A 795 21.25 4.86 18.16
CA ASN A 795 19.92 4.24 18.26
C ASN A 795 19.70 3.08 17.27
N VAL A 796 20.61 2.88 16.31
CA VAL A 796 20.62 1.69 15.44
C VAL A 796 21.54 0.63 16.04
N ASP A 797 22.79 1.02 16.32
CA ASP A 797 23.80 0.22 17.01
C ASP A 797 24.81 1.16 17.71
N PRO A 798 25.81 0.65 18.47
CA PRO A 798 26.74 1.50 19.23
C PRO A 798 27.56 2.52 18.42
N LEU A 799 27.58 2.42 17.09
CA LEU A 799 28.33 3.33 16.20
C LEU A 799 27.44 4.06 15.20
N THR A 800 26.13 3.77 15.16
CA THR A 800 25.23 4.21 14.10
C THR A 800 23.97 4.87 14.64
N THR A 801 23.67 6.05 14.10
CA THR A 801 22.49 6.85 14.41
C THR A 801 21.61 6.98 13.19
N ALA A 802 20.29 6.92 13.36
CA ALA A 802 19.37 7.21 12.27
C ALA A 802 18.09 7.91 12.74
N GLY A 803 17.56 8.79 11.90
CA GLY A 803 16.34 9.52 12.21
C GLY A 803 15.71 10.17 10.98
N PHE A 804 14.41 10.39 11.07
CA PHE A 804 13.58 11.07 10.09
C PHE A 804 12.96 12.34 10.70
N PHE A 805 12.98 13.46 9.97
CA PHE A 805 12.42 14.73 10.45
C PHE A 805 11.66 15.50 9.36
N GLN A 806 10.60 16.19 9.76
CA GLN A 806 9.73 16.98 8.89
C GLN A 806 9.89 18.48 9.12
N PHE A 807 10.06 19.24 8.05
CA PHE A 807 9.99 20.70 8.06
C PHE A 807 8.66 21.17 7.46
N VAL A 808 8.13 22.29 7.94
CA VAL A 808 6.82 22.79 7.55
C VAL A 808 6.97 24.07 6.74
N PRO A 809 6.68 24.07 5.43
CA PRO A 809 6.66 25.30 4.65
C PRO A 809 5.49 26.20 5.06
N THR A 810 5.54 27.45 4.63
CA THR A 810 4.42 28.38 4.75
C THR A 810 3.21 27.89 3.95
N GLY A 811 2.02 27.98 4.53
CA GLY A 811 0.76 27.66 3.85
C GLY A 811 0.19 26.27 4.12
N VAL A 812 0.88 25.40 4.87
CA VAL A 812 0.34 24.10 5.28
C VAL A 812 -0.85 24.30 6.22
N ALA A 813 -2.00 23.73 5.88
CA ALA A 813 -3.22 23.93 6.66
C ALA A 813 -3.12 23.29 8.06
N GLY A 814 -3.39 24.09 9.09
CA GLY A 814 -3.47 23.61 10.48
C GLY A 814 -2.14 23.37 11.18
N ILE A 815 -1.00 23.60 10.53
CA ILE A 815 0.35 23.38 11.08
C ILE A 815 1.17 24.67 10.95
N PRO A 816 1.71 25.25 12.03
CA PRO A 816 2.58 26.42 11.94
C PRO A 816 3.85 26.15 11.12
N PRO A 817 4.31 27.10 10.27
CA PRO A 817 5.52 26.89 9.50
C PRO A 817 6.76 26.86 10.40
N THR A 818 7.76 26.09 9.99
CA THR A 818 9.13 26.18 10.52
C THR A 818 9.63 27.63 10.38
N PRO A 819 10.14 28.27 11.45
CA PRO A 819 10.54 29.69 11.40
C PRO A 819 11.52 30.01 10.27
N GLY A 820 12.54 29.19 10.05
CA GLY A 820 13.47 29.37 8.94
C GLY A 820 12.81 29.25 7.56
N CYS A 821 11.79 28.42 7.39
CA CYS A 821 11.04 28.37 6.13
C CYS A 821 10.25 29.67 5.89
N ALA A 822 9.66 30.25 6.94
CA ALA A 822 8.98 31.54 6.85
C ALA A 822 9.93 32.73 6.56
N ALA A 823 11.23 32.58 6.85
CA ALA A 823 12.26 33.57 6.56
C ALA A 823 12.80 33.48 5.12
N LEU A 824 12.55 32.38 4.40
CA LEU A 824 12.94 32.23 3.00
C LEU A 824 12.10 33.12 2.07
N ALA A 825 12.59 33.35 0.87
CA ALA A 825 11.79 33.95 -0.20
C ALA A 825 10.50 33.13 -0.41
N PRO A 826 9.34 33.74 -0.71
CA PRO A 826 8.07 33.01 -0.80
C PRO A 826 8.12 31.76 -1.69
N SER A 827 8.78 31.83 -2.85
CA SER A 827 8.95 30.70 -3.77
C SER A 827 9.66 29.48 -3.18
N SER A 828 10.46 29.66 -2.13
CA SER A 828 11.17 28.60 -1.43
C SER A 828 10.57 28.30 -0.07
N GLY A 829 10.04 29.31 0.63
CA GLY A 829 9.42 29.18 1.93
C GLY A 829 8.05 28.52 1.89
N SER A 830 7.32 28.58 0.77
CA SER A 830 6.02 27.91 0.58
C SER A 830 6.11 26.55 -0.12
N GLU A 831 7.32 26.11 -0.46
CA GLU A 831 7.56 24.85 -1.17
C GLU A 831 8.31 23.90 -0.24
N GLY A 832 7.66 22.78 0.12
CA GLY A 832 8.23 21.77 1.02
C GLY A 832 9.62 21.31 0.56
N HIS A 833 9.78 21.13 -0.75
CA HIS A 833 11.05 20.69 -1.34
C HIS A 833 12.23 21.59 -0.97
N TYR A 834 12.05 22.92 -1.05
CA TYR A 834 13.13 23.88 -0.83
C TYR A 834 13.26 24.31 0.64
N CYS A 835 12.13 24.33 1.37
CA CYS A 835 12.08 24.60 2.81
C CYS A 835 13.00 23.65 3.58
N ALA A 836 12.84 22.34 3.41
CA ALA A 836 13.68 21.33 4.07
C ALA A 836 15.16 21.34 3.65
N GLN A 837 15.50 22.00 2.53
CA GLN A 837 16.88 22.14 2.07
C GLN A 837 17.59 23.35 2.64
N SER A 838 16.87 24.43 2.93
CA SER A 838 17.47 25.77 3.11
C SER A 838 17.04 26.51 4.38
N ALA A 839 16.02 26.03 5.11
CA ALA A 839 15.66 26.59 6.40
C ALA A 839 16.83 26.49 7.39
N GLU A 840 17.01 27.51 8.22
CA GLU A 840 18.12 27.59 9.17
C GLU A 840 18.16 26.37 10.11
N GLU A 841 17.00 25.91 10.57
CA GLU A 841 16.83 24.72 11.40
C GLU A 841 17.28 23.45 10.67
N ALA A 842 16.96 23.31 9.38
CA ALA A 842 17.39 22.18 8.55
C ALA A 842 18.89 22.21 8.23
N LEU A 843 19.47 23.40 8.08
CA LEU A 843 20.92 23.58 7.95
C LEU A 843 21.61 23.18 9.25
N ARG A 844 21.17 23.72 10.40
CA ARG A 844 21.73 23.48 11.73
C ARG A 844 21.70 22.00 12.10
N GLN A 845 20.60 21.30 11.83
CA GLN A 845 20.48 19.87 12.12
C GLN A 845 21.54 19.05 11.37
N ARG A 846 21.76 19.36 10.08
CA ARG A 846 22.77 18.67 9.26
C ARG A 846 24.19 19.01 9.70
N GLU A 847 24.45 20.26 10.04
CA GLU A 847 25.76 20.71 10.56
C GLU A 847 26.10 19.96 11.86
N ALA A 848 25.19 19.96 12.85
CA ALA A 848 25.39 19.23 14.10
C ALA A 848 25.59 17.72 13.88
N PHE A 849 24.85 17.13 12.94
CA PHE A 849 24.97 15.72 12.58
C PHE A 849 26.35 15.37 11.99
N PHE A 850 26.93 16.23 11.15
CA PHE A 850 28.25 15.99 10.56
C PHE A 850 29.40 16.37 11.50
N GLU A 851 29.29 17.46 12.25
CA GLU A 851 30.32 17.85 13.22
C GLU A 851 30.48 16.80 14.32
N SER A 852 29.37 16.25 14.82
CA SER A 852 29.42 15.18 15.83
C SER A 852 30.12 13.92 15.31
N ALA A 853 30.04 13.62 14.01
CA ALA A 853 30.76 12.50 13.40
C ALA A 853 32.29 12.61 13.54
N LEU A 854 32.85 13.83 13.60
CA LEU A 854 34.28 14.05 13.83
C LEU A 854 34.73 13.69 15.26
N SER A 855 33.79 13.69 16.21
CA SER A 855 34.06 13.50 17.63
C SER A 855 33.64 12.13 18.17
N GLY A 856 32.92 11.34 17.38
CA GLY A 856 32.35 10.06 17.81
C GLY A 856 31.17 9.63 16.95
N VAL A 857 30.12 9.11 17.60
CA VAL A 857 28.90 8.67 16.92
C VAL A 857 28.12 9.91 16.45
N PRO A 858 27.68 9.98 15.19
CA PRO A 858 26.87 11.09 14.70
C PRO A 858 25.60 11.29 15.54
N ARG A 859 25.23 12.54 15.85
CA ARG A 859 24.11 12.91 16.72
C ARG A 859 23.07 13.71 15.93
N ILE A 860 21.81 13.28 15.95
CA ILE A 860 20.70 14.01 15.30
C ILE A 860 19.95 14.81 16.37
N ILE A 861 19.99 16.13 16.26
CA ILE A 861 19.37 17.05 17.22
C ILE A 861 17.90 17.35 16.89
N ASP A 862 17.13 17.78 17.90
CA ASP A 862 15.89 18.54 17.66
C ASP A 862 16.28 19.96 17.24
N PRO A 863 16.00 20.38 15.99
CA PRO A 863 16.51 21.62 15.46
C PRO A 863 15.79 22.87 15.99
N PHE A 864 14.77 22.69 16.84
CA PHE A 864 14.04 23.79 17.49
C PHE A 864 14.53 24.11 18.91
N THR A 865 15.22 23.18 19.57
CA THR A 865 15.59 23.30 20.99
C THR A 865 17.09 23.28 21.25
N GLU A 866 17.86 22.77 20.29
CA GLU A 866 19.33 22.73 20.30
C GLU A 866 19.90 23.42 19.05
#